data_AF-F9W3G8-F1
#
_entry.id   AF-F9W3G8-F1
#
_cell.length_a   1.000
_cell.length_b   1.000
_cell.length_c   1.000
_cell.angle_alpha   90.00
_cell.angle_beta   90.00
_cell.angle_gamma   90.00
#
_symmetry.space_group_name_H-M   'P 1'
#
loop_
_entity.id
_entity.type
_entity.pdbx_description
1 polymer ?
#
loop_
_entity_poly.entity_id
_entity_poly.type
_entity_poly.pdbx_seq_one_letter_code
_entity_poly.pdbx_strand_id
1 'polypeptide(L)'
;MLRHVGVAARRTAVLRCRALWAHVGTFPQAPIPLQLSRRTVFHSTQALRSVRSYEQKTPQWTLDSPVKEVLLEDCAGLSDMSLHDFLMKHFGETFGSSCVSMRVFMGNPSFFLRDESLLTMVTESEPYREYKAMREGVDRLSARGIYFLHQWEGAAAANEVEEVDIHVKGKLNGALVNAKRSEEAMRVGNAPSGLEIDGAYDAVFNARWSYVVRSDEYSGKWLGMGVLDVAPGQQPHLWSEAQADVPYDPEEPWEGDEVPGVTGKLVMAALKSHKGWPYTLFNANASEIVSANVLKKYKDVHHAHLHIRKENLRVWHIVEKNIDEWLRDRGYVHPFIVIGTPGIGKSFATGSLLLYQLLHYPSDDLKVVAYFVRGKAYIFHREERRVVYYTRQQAAVDEIEDMIRRGVKGYIIFDISENSVHVGDLPYAWGIVLISSPNVKNFHEFAKQRQDTLPIYMNCYEDAEFKAALVWEKHLQVVNNRIRFEDVNLENDWKVLKERIDMVGPLPRYVLAGQATFEKRVSEVETALRLMRDELGYYMRVLDNPHEWHEDGTTHKLVKLVRCEVKGKFECRNRVTSIYVLKELARKLRAAHLKVNLIYHILCGALEKCACLLEELSLDIFTLREAVDTLVKHLEHLPRGNEAKRESVLCQRGANGRVPTALSEFASDSPRQKLVTGRIYKPLATNFPLVDGFFVVEGVGLKTIVLVQVTKAKEHHTKKTTVNAFREYMGKVFEDWENIEKAYTWELIYVQHVDSTAIKKRQNCSSSGDAANDTDLALWDRIHQYQVTLNRDIASEFINPSGGTRMA
;
A
#
# COMPACT_ATOMS: atom_id res chain seq x y z
N MET A 1 -34.87 13.38 24.57
CA MET A 1 -33.99 14.28 25.36
C MET A 1 -33.37 13.46 26.49
N LEU A 2 -32.03 13.48 26.57
CA LEU A 2 -31.15 12.98 27.65
C LEU A 2 -31.13 11.46 27.95
N ARG A 3 -30.21 10.74 27.27
CA ARG A 3 -29.09 9.96 27.88
C ARG A 3 -28.22 9.31 26.79
N HIS A 4 -27.42 10.15 26.15
CA HIS A 4 -26.09 9.75 25.67
C HIS A 4 -25.18 9.61 26.90
N VAL A 5 -24.42 8.50 26.97
CA VAL A 5 -23.12 8.26 27.65
C VAL A 5 -23.12 6.80 28.11
N GLY A 6 -22.40 5.96 27.36
CA GLY A 6 -22.32 4.51 27.64
C GLY A 6 -21.57 3.70 26.56
N VAL A 7 -21.21 4.35 25.45
CA VAL A 7 -20.46 3.75 24.31
C VAL A 7 -18.96 4.15 24.33
N ALA A 8 -18.50 4.83 25.38
CA ALA A 8 -17.11 5.30 25.49
C ALA A 8 -16.13 4.34 26.20
N ALA A 9 -16.58 3.22 26.79
CA ALA A 9 -15.73 2.42 27.68
C ALA A 9 -15.00 1.21 27.02
N ARG A 10 -15.30 0.83 25.77
CA ARG A 10 -14.57 -0.24 25.06
C ARG A 10 -13.43 0.25 24.16
N ARG A 11 -13.25 1.57 24.04
CA ARG A 11 -12.07 2.19 23.39
C ARG A 11 -10.87 2.33 24.32
N THR A 12 -11.00 2.04 25.61
CA THR A 12 -9.98 2.40 26.62
C THR A 12 -8.88 1.34 26.83
N ALA A 13 -9.05 0.10 26.37
CA ALA A 13 -8.00 -0.92 26.51
C ALA A 13 -6.89 -0.78 25.45
N VAL A 14 -7.24 -0.42 24.21
CA VAL A 14 -6.26 -0.17 23.13
C VAL A 14 -5.70 1.27 23.19
N LEU A 15 -6.42 2.23 23.81
CA LEU A 15 -5.87 3.57 24.09
C LEU A 15 -4.95 3.65 25.32
N ARG A 16 -4.88 2.63 26.19
CA ARG A 16 -3.98 2.68 27.36
C ARG A 16 -2.50 2.51 27.03
N CYS A 17 -2.15 1.96 25.86
CA CYS A 17 -0.76 2.02 25.36
C CYS A 17 -0.40 3.38 24.75
N ARG A 18 -1.38 4.25 24.43
CA ARG A 18 -1.14 5.62 23.98
C ARG A 18 -0.95 6.62 25.13
N ALA A 19 -1.53 6.36 26.31
CA ALA A 19 -1.43 7.29 27.45
C ALA A 19 -0.11 7.18 28.24
N LEU A 20 0.63 6.07 28.17
CA LEU A 20 1.90 5.94 28.89
C LEU A 20 3.12 6.57 28.17
N TRP A 21 2.99 6.96 26.90
CA TRP A 21 4.08 7.62 26.14
C TRP A 21 3.85 9.12 25.90
N ALA A 22 2.75 9.68 26.39
CA ALA A 22 2.46 11.12 26.28
C ALA A 22 2.78 11.91 27.58
N HIS A 23 3.33 11.27 28.62
CA HIS A 23 3.63 11.91 29.93
C HIS A 23 5.07 11.75 30.43
N VAL A 24 6.03 11.42 29.55
CA VAL A 24 7.46 11.61 29.84
C VAL A 24 8.07 12.48 28.75
N GLY A 25 7.56 13.71 28.67
CA GLY A 25 8.15 14.78 27.90
C GLY A 25 8.38 15.96 28.83
N THR A 26 9.55 15.96 29.49
CA THR A 26 10.41 17.10 29.86
C THR A 26 11.30 16.69 31.02
N PHE A 27 12.61 16.62 30.82
CA PHE A 27 13.65 17.05 31.79
C PHE A 27 15.01 17.11 31.08
N PRO A 28 16.00 17.87 31.59
CA PRO A 28 16.56 19.02 30.91
C PRO A 28 17.94 18.76 30.29
N GLN A 29 18.41 19.74 29.51
CA GLN A 29 19.78 19.84 29.02
C GLN A 29 20.82 19.73 30.14
N ALA A 30 21.88 18.95 29.87
CA ALA A 30 23.32 19.18 30.13
C ALA A 30 24.05 17.92 30.68
N PRO A 31 25.39 17.86 30.62
CA PRO A 31 26.21 17.46 29.48
C PRO A 31 26.94 16.11 29.72
N ILE A 32 27.30 15.41 28.65
CA ILE A 32 28.14 14.20 28.71
C ILE A 32 29.63 14.63 28.70
N PRO A 33 30.46 14.24 29.69
CA PRO A 33 31.90 14.40 29.61
C PRO A 33 32.54 13.32 28.73
N LEU A 34 33.30 13.78 27.73
CA LEU A 34 34.35 13.02 27.04
C LEU A 34 35.47 12.64 28.01
N GLN A 35 36.02 11.42 27.87
CA GLN A 35 37.44 11.02 28.00
C GLN A 35 37.55 9.57 27.49
N LEU A 36 37.80 9.34 26.19
CA LEU A 36 39.10 9.13 25.54
C LEU A 36 39.89 7.90 26.03
N SER A 37 40.10 6.94 25.12
CA SER A 37 41.43 6.34 24.93
C SER A 37 41.76 6.27 23.44
N ARG A 38 42.78 7.06 23.05
CA ARG A 38 43.43 7.13 21.74
C ARG A 38 44.53 6.06 21.62
N ARG A 39 44.87 5.75 20.35
CA ARG A 39 46.05 5.06 19.76
C ARG A 39 45.67 3.70 19.16
N THR A 40 45.85 3.42 17.87
CA THR A 40 46.88 3.90 16.92
C THR A 40 46.34 3.93 15.48
N VAL A 41 47.01 4.75 14.68
CA VAL A 41 46.65 5.33 13.40
C VAL A 41 47.57 4.79 12.28
N PHE A 42 47.10 4.90 11.03
CA PHE A 42 47.80 4.97 9.72
C PHE A 42 47.93 3.71 8.82
N HIS A 43 47.42 3.92 7.59
CA HIS A 43 47.62 3.28 6.27
C HIS A 43 46.39 2.51 5.77
N SER A 44 45.72 2.82 4.64
CA SER A 44 46.01 3.75 3.54
C SER A 44 44.71 4.09 2.83
N THR A 45 44.50 5.36 2.51
CA THR A 45 43.38 5.88 1.72
C THR A 45 43.72 5.78 0.24
N GLN A 46 42.99 4.99 -0.54
CA GLN A 46 42.88 5.19 -1.98
C GLN A 46 41.54 4.67 -2.53
N ALA A 47 40.76 5.63 -3.05
CA ALA A 47 39.78 5.50 -4.12
C ALA A 47 38.52 4.65 -3.92
N LEU A 48 37.43 5.30 -3.48
CA LEU A 48 36.10 5.09 -4.07
C LEU A 48 35.47 6.45 -4.36
N ARG A 49 35.70 6.95 -5.59
CA ARG A 49 34.87 7.97 -6.23
C ARG A 49 33.47 7.39 -6.43
N SER A 50 32.55 7.60 -5.49
CA SER A 50 31.12 7.52 -5.80
C SER A 50 30.64 8.91 -6.20
N VAL A 51 30.54 9.12 -7.51
CA VAL A 51 29.84 10.26 -8.10
C VAL A 51 28.38 10.18 -7.64
N ARG A 52 28.02 10.94 -6.61
CA ARG A 52 26.63 11.33 -6.37
C ARG A 52 26.34 12.47 -7.33
N SER A 53 25.75 12.14 -8.48
CA SER A 53 25.13 13.14 -9.33
C SER A 53 23.93 13.72 -8.60
N TYR A 54 24.09 14.88 -7.97
CA TYR A 54 22.97 15.76 -7.72
C TYR A 54 22.48 16.21 -9.10
N GLU A 55 21.32 15.73 -9.54
CA GLU A 55 20.59 16.38 -10.63
C GLU A 55 20.23 17.79 -10.13
N GLN A 56 21.04 18.78 -10.52
CA GLN A 56 20.65 20.18 -10.45
C GLN A 56 19.36 20.33 -11.26
N LYS A 57 18.25 20.63 -10.57
CA LYS A 57 17.10 21.25 -11.23
C LYS A 57 17.63 22.54 -11.86
N THR A 58 17.76 22.58 -13.18
CA THR A 58 17.98 23.85 -13.88
C THR A 58 16.74 24.71 -13.67
N PRO A 59 16.85 25.86 -13.01
CA PRO A 59 15.72 26.76 -12.82
C PRO A 59 15.41 27.48 -14.13
N GLN A 60 14.13 27.66 -14.37
CA GLN A 60 13.63 28.42 -15.52
C GLN A 60 13.71 29.91 -15.22
N TRP A 61 14.83 30.53 -15.60
CA TRP A 61 14.98 31.98 -15.55
C TRP A 61 14.12 32.67 -16.61
N THR A 62 13.60 33.85 -16.30
CA THR A 62 12.84 34.73 -17.20
C THR A 62 13.53 36.10 -17.26
N LEU A 63 13.15 36.97 -18.21
CA LEU A 63 13.74 38.32 -18.30
C LEU A 63 13.46 39.19 -17.05
N ASP A 64 12.42 38.84 -16.28
CA ASP A 64 12.05 39.48 -15.02
C ASP A 64 12.70 38.82 -13.80
N SER A 65 13.56 37.83 -14.00
CA SER A 65 14.24 37.17 -12.88
C SER A 65 15.22 38.13 -12.19
N PRO A 66 15.23 38.18 -10.85
CA PRO A 66 16.14 39.04 -10.11
C PRO A 66 17.60 38.59 -10.27
N VAL A 67 18.49 39.53 -10.61
CA VAL A 67 19.94 39.30 -10.74
C VAL A 67 20.54 38.66 -9.48
N LYS A 68 20.03 39.05 -8.30
CA LYS A 68 20.43 38.49 -7.01
C LYS A 68 20.17 36.98 -6.92
N GLU A 69 19.02 36.51 -7.40
CA GLU A 69 18.67 35.10 -7.35
C GLU A 69 19.53 34.29 -8.33
N VAL A 70 19.74 34.83 -9.53
CA VAL A 70 20.59 34.22 -10.56
C VAL A 70 22.04 34.04 -10.10
N LEU A 71 22.62 35.06 -9.47
CA LEU A 71 24.02 34.99 -9.03
C LEU A 71 24.22 34.03 -7.86
N LEU A 72 23.26 33.98 -6.92
CA LEU A 72 23.40 33.24 -5.67
C LEU A 72 22.86 31.80 -5.70
N GLU A 73 22.23 31.38 -6.81
CA GLU A 73 21.70 30.04 -7.04
C GLU A 73 22.64 28.89 -6.67
N ASP A 74 23.78 28.80 -7.36
CA ASP A 74 24.74 27.70 -7.16
C ASP A 74 25.71 27.92 -6.00
N CYS A 75 25.54 28.98 -5.20
CA CYS A 75 26.41 29.23 -4.05
C CYS A 75 26.13 28.25 -2.88
N ALA A 76 25.74 27.00 -3.18
CA ALA A 76 25.65 25.85 -2.26
C ALA A 76 24.85 26.09 -0.95
N GLY A 77 23.88 27.00 -0.96
CA GLY A 77 23.11 27.42 0.24
C GLY A 77 23.88 28.31 1.21
N LEU A 78 25.03 28.86 0.80
CA LEU A 78 25.92 29.69 1.63
C LEU A 78 25.27 31.03 2.05
N SER A 79 24.28 31.51 1.29
CA SER A 79 23.52 32.72 1.62
C SER A 79 22.79 32.64 2.95
N ASP A 80 22.31 31.44 3.29
CA ASP A 80 21.52 31.17 4.50
C ASP A 80 22.33 30.39 5.56
N MET A 81 23.60 30.09 5.24
CA MET A 81 24.50 29.30 6.09
C MET A 81 25.20 30.18 7.14
N SER A 82 25.39 29.62 8.34
CA SER A 82 26.25 30.22 9.35
C SER A 82 27.73 29.89 9.09
N LEU A 83 28.65 30.72 9.59
CA LEU A 83 30.09 30.46 9.59
C LEU A 83 30.40 29.11 10.25
N HIS A 84 29.67 28.76 11.32
CA HIS A 84 29.81 27.47 11.98
C HIS A 84 29.53 26.30 11.03
N ASP A 85 28.39 26.34 10.33
CA ASP A 85 28.00 25.29 9.37
C ASP A 85 28.93 25.25 8.17
N PHE A 86 29.40 26.41 7.71
CA PHE A 86 30.38 26.52 6.63
C PHE A 86 31.69 25.82 6.98
N LEU A 87 32.24 26.11 8.16
CA LEU A 87 33.49 25.51 8.63
C LEU A 87 33.34 24.00 8.81
N MET A 88 32.23 23.54 9.40
CA MET A 88 31.94 22.11 9.51
C MET A 88 31.82 21.42 8.16
N LYS A 89 31.15 22.03 7.19
CA LYS A 89 30.90 21.44 5.87
C LYS A 89 32.17 21.34 5.02
N HIS A 90 33.02 22.37 5.05
CA HIS A 90 34.18 22.47 4.15
C HIS A 90 35.51 22.10 4.80
N PHE A 91 35.62 22.16 6.13
CA PHE A 91 36.85 21.91 6.87
C PHE A 91 36.70 20.81 7.93
N GLY A 92 35.47 20.33 8.21
CA GLY A 92 35.21 19.22 9.14
C GLY A 92 35.32 19.59 10.62
N GLU A 93 35.61 20.85 10.95
CA GLU A 93 35.80 21.36 12.30
C GLU A 93 35.33 22.82 12.38
N THR A 94 34.86 23.26 13.56
CA THR A 94 34.29 24.61 13.78
C THR A 94 35.32 25.63 14.26
N PHE A 95 36.48 25.17 14.72
CA PHE A 95 37.54 25.97 15.34
C PHE A 95 37.04 26.91 16.47
N GLY A 96 35.95 26.55 17.16
CA GLY A 96 35.36 27.37 18.21
C GLY A 96 34.64 28.64 17.71
N SER A 97 34.36 28.74 16.41
CA SER A 97 33.78 29.93 15.78
C SER A 97 32.30 30.14 16.13
N SER A 98 31.89 31.41 16.18
CA SER A 98 30.50 31.81 16.45
C SER A 98 29.54 31.47 15.30
N CYS A 99 28.26 31.18 15.61
CA CYS A 99 27.18 30.94 14.64
C CYS A 99 26.67 32.24 13.97
N VAL A 100 27.57 33.03 13.37
CA VAL A 100 27.22 34.23 12.62
C VAL A 100 26.93 33.90 11.16
N SER A 101 26.06 34.66 10.49
CA SER A 101 25.83 34.43 9.05
C SER A 101 27.09 34.67 8.22
N MET A 102 27.26 33.93 7.13
CA MET A 102 28.37 34.13 6.20
C MET A 102 28.44 35.56 5.66
N ARG A 103 27.29 36.25 5.53
CA ARG A 103 27.23 37.66 5.14
C ARG A 103 27.90 38.59 6.16
N VAL A 104 27.65 38.38 7.45
CA VAL A 104 28.24 39.18 8.52
C VAL A 104 29.74 38.88 8.64
N PHE A 105 30.12 37.61 8.51
CA PHE A 105 31.53 37.20 8.50
C PHE A 105 32.32 37.90 7.39
N MET A 106 31.82 37.91 6.15
CA MET A 106 32.48 38.54 5.01
C MET A 106 32.77 40.04 5.20
N GLY A 107 31.94 40.74 5.95
CA GLY A 107 32.12 42.18 6.19
C GLY A 107 33.33 42.49 7.06
N ASN A 108 33.70 41.58 7.97
CA ASN A 108 34.90 41.73 8.80
C ASN A 108 35.44 40.36 9.28
N PRO A 109 36.09 39.58 8.40
CA PRO A 109 36.51 38.21 8.72
C PRO A 109 37.47 38.10 9.91
N SER A 110 38.40 39.06 10.06
CA SER A 110 39.41 39.07 11.13
C SER A 110 38.83 39.33 12.52
N PHE A 111 37.61 39.87 12.61
CA PHE A 111 36.90 40.01 13.88
C PHE A 111 36.44 38.65 14.43
N PHE A 112 36.03 37.73 13.54
CA PHE A 112 35.46 36.44 13.90
C PHE A 112 36.51 35.32 13.94
N LEU A 113 37.54 35.38 13.10
CA LEU A 113 38.69 34.48 13.11
C LEU A 113 39.95 35.26 13.47
N ARG A 114 40.36 35.18 14.74
CA ARG A 114 41.55 35.89 15.25
C ARG A 114 42.88 35.23 14.89
N ASP A 115 42.84 33.95 14.53
CA ASP A 115 44.01 33.23 14.04
C ASP A 115 44.24 33.57 12.56
N GLU A 116 45.37 34.21 12.26
CA GLU A 116 45.69 34.66 10.90
C GLU A 116 45.86 33.50 9.90
N SER A 117 46.32 32.34 10.35
CA SER A 117 46.51 31.17 9.49
C SER A 117 45.17 30.56 9.10
N LEU A 118 44.27 30.40 10.07
CA LEU A 118 42.91 29.93 9.83
C LEU A 118 42.09 30.93 9.01
N LEU A 119 42.23 32.22 9.31
CA LEU A 119 41.59 33.28 8.54
C LEU A 119 42.00 33.19 7.06
N THR A 120 43.30 33.11 6.80
CA THR A 120 43.84 32.99 5.44
C THR A 120 43.29 31.74 4.77
N MET A 121 43.36 30.58 5.43
CA MET A 121 42.85 29.31 4.88
C MET A 121 41.36 29.39 4.49
N VAL A 122 40.54 30.00 5.33
CA VAL A 122 39.10 30.15 5.09
C VAL A 122 38.84 31.15 3.96
N THR A 123 39.49 32.31 3.97
CA THR A 123 39.26 33.36 2.97
C THR A 123 39.85 33.04 1.59
N GLU A 124 40.85 32.16 1.54
CA GLU A 124 41.47 31.68 0.31
C GLU A 124 40.75 30.47 -0.30
N SER A 125 39.78 29.89 0.42
CA SER A 125 39.01 28.75 -0.07
C SER A 125 38.13 29.11 -1.27
N GLU A 126 38.09 28.20 -2.25
CA GLU A 126 37.24 28.30 -3.45
C GLU A 126 35.77 28.65 -3.13
N PRO A 127 35.07 27.94 -2.20
CA PRO A 127 33.66 28.25 -1.91
C PRO A 127 33.45 29.63 -1.27
N TYR A 128 34.41 30.13 -0.48
CA TYR A 128 34.33 31.48 0.08
C TYR A 128 34.56 32.56 -0.99
N ARG A 129 35.57 32.38 -1.85
CA ARG A 129 35.91 33.32 -2.92
C ARG A 129 34.81 33.43 -3.95
N GLU A 130 34.21 32.32 -4.35
CA GLU A 130 33.09 32.29 -5.29
C GLU A 130 31.86 33.01 -4.73
N TYR A 131 31.46 32.68 -3.48
CA TYR A 131 30.35 33.36 -2.82
C TYR A 131 30.60 34.85 -2.64
N LYS A 132 31.83 35.24 -2.28
CA LYS A 132 32.24 36.65 -2.15
C LYS A 132 32.11 37.40 -3.48
N ALA A 133 32.65 36.85 -4.56
CA ALA A 133 32.59 37.46 -5.89
C ALA A 133 31.15 37.62 -6.39
N MET A 134 30.31 36.59 -6.25
CA MET A 134 28.89 36.66 -6.63
C MET A 134 28.14 37.71 -5.83
N ARG A 135 28.42 37.83 -4.52
CA ARG A 135 27.74 38.78 -3.66
C ARG A 135 28.16 40.23 -3.91
N GLU A 136 29.46 40.48 -4.07
CA GLU A 136 29.96 41.79 -4.48
C GLU A 136 29.43 42.18 -5.87
N GLY A 137 29.25 41.20 -6.77
CA GLY A 137 28.54 41.38 -8.04
C GLY A 137 27.12 41.89 -7.86
N VAL A 138 26.34 41.29 -6.96
CA VAL A 138 24.97 41.76 -6.62
C VAL A 138 24.98 43.19 -6.11
N ASP A 139 25.86 43.52 -5.17
CA ASP A 139 25.90 44.84 -4.54
C ASP A 139 26.31 45.93 -5.55
N ARG A 140 27.30 45.65 -6.41
CA ARG A 140 27.74 46.57 -7.49
C ARG A 140 26.67 46.78 -8.56
N LEU A 141 25.98 45.72 -8.99
CA LEU A 141 24.90 45.83 -9.97
C LEU A 141 23.70 46.58 -9.40
N SER A 142 23.37 46.33 -8.13
CA SER A 142 22.31 47.06 -7.41
C SER A 142 22.63 48.55 -7.27
N ALA A 143 23.89 48.92 -7.05
CA ALA A 143 24.34 50.32 -6.99
C ALA A 143 24.24 51.04 -8.35
N ARG A 144 24.27 50.29 -9.45
CA ARG A 144 24.08 50.79 -10.83
C ARG A 144 22.61 50.72 -11.29
N GLY A 145 21.68 50.35 -10.42
CA GLY A 145 20.26 50.24 -10.75
C GLY A 145 19.88 48.99 -11.56
N ILE A 146 20.75 47.98 -11.62
CA ILE A 146 20.54 46.73 -12.36
C ILE A 146 20.06 45.66 -11.37
N TYR A 147 18.75 45.43 -11.34
CA TYR A 147 18.09 44.49 -10.43
C TYR A 147 17.57 43.23 -11.13
N PHE A 148 17.27 43.31 -12.43
CA PHE A 148 16.64 42.24 -13.23
C PHE A 148 17.45 41.90 -14.49
N LEU A 149 17.23 40.70 -15.04
CA LEU A 149 17.97 40.21 -16.23
C LEU A 149 17.77 41.06 -17.48
N HIS A 150 16.58 41.64 -17.71
CA HIS A 150 16.36 42.56 -18.84
C HIS A 150 17.20 43.85 -18.73
N GLN A 151 17.45 44.33 -17.50
CA GLN A 151 18.30 45.50 -17.26
C GLN A 151 19.78 45.14 -17.47
N TRP A 152 20.18 43.94 -17.07
CA TRP A 152 21.50 43.39 -17.35
C TRP A 152 21.77 43.29 -18.86
N GLU A 153 20.79 42.82 -19.65
CA GLU A 153 20.90 42.76 -21.11
C GLU A 153 21.21 44.11 -21.73
N GLY A 154 20.44 45.15 -21.36
CA GLY A 154 20.65 46.51 -21.86
C GLY A 154 22.04 47.05 -21.50
N ALA A 155 22.44 46.89 -20.24
CA ALA A 155 23.73 47.36 -19.75
C ALA A 155 24.93 46.61 -20.36
N ALA A 156 24.80 45.31 -20.60
CA ALA A 156 25.81 44.49 -21.27
C ALA A 156 25.96 44.85 -22.76
N ALA A 157 24.85 45.12 -23.46
CA ALA A 157 24.88 45.53 -24.86
C ALA A 157 25.46 46.94 -25.05
N ALA A 158 25.26 47.84 -24.08
CA ALA A 158 25.84 49.18 -24.05
C ALA A 158 27.30 49.23 -23.52
N ASN A 159 27.87 48.09 -23.16
CA ASN A 159 29.21 47.95 -22.55
C ASN A 159 29.39 48.72 -21.22
N GLU A 160 28.30 49.01 -20.49
CA GLU A 160 28.31 49.77 -19.23
C GLU A 160 28.73 48.92 -18.00
N VAL A 161 28.95 47.61 -18.20
CA VAL A 161 29.29 46.62 -17.17
C VAL A 161 30.68 45.99 -17.40
N GLU A 162 31.56 46.68 -18.13
CA GLU A 162 32.91 46.20 -18.45
C GLU A 162 33.74 45.85 -17.20
N GLU A 163 33.58 46.61 -16.11
CA GLU A 163 34.28 46.42 -14.84
C GLU A 163 33.71 45.31 -13.94
N VAL A 164 32.63 44.64 -14.35
CA VAL A 164 32.04 43.52 -13.61
C VAL A 164 32.88 42.26 -13.80
N ASP A 165 33.08 41.50 -12.72
CA ASP A 165 33.86 40.26 -12.72
C ASP A 165 33.39 39.27 -13.80
N ILE A 166 34.36 38.59 -14.43
CA ILE A 166 34.12 37.69 -15.55
C ILE A 166 33.20 36.52 -15.19
N HIS A 167 33.21 36.04 -13.94
CA HIS A 167 32.37 34.93 -13.48
C HIS A 167 30.93 35.38 -13.29
N VAL A 168 30.73 36.60 -12.76
CA VAL A 168 29.41 37.24 -12.62
C VAL A 168 28.78 37.45 -14.00
N LYS A 169 29.56 37.95 -14.97
CA LYS A 169 29.15 38.08 -16.38
C LYS A 169 28.74 36.74 -16.99
N GLY A 170 29.58 35.72 -16.83
CA GLY A 170 29.34 34.39 -17.39
C GLY A 170 28.02 33.79 -16.90
N LYS A 171 27.73 33.92 -15.61
CA LYS A 171 26.51 33.38 -14.99
C LYS A 171 25.25 34.13 -15.45
N LEU A 172 25.29 35.46 -15.46
CA LEU A 172 24.16 36.27 -15.93
C LEU A 172 23.90 36.09 -17.43
N ASN A 173 24.95 35.97 -18.24
CA ASN A 173 24.80 35.71 -19.68
C ASN A 173 24.24 34.31 -19.95
N GLY A 174 24.66 33.30 -19.18
CA GLY A 174 24.07 31.96 -19.24
C GLY A 174 22.58 31.96 -18.89
N ALA A 175 22.20 32.66 -17.82
CA ALA A 175 20.80 32.82 -17.42
C ALA A 175 19.99 33.63 -18.44
N LEU A 176 20.57 34.67 -19.03
CA LEU A 176 19.95 35.49 -20.07
C LEU A 176 19.68 34.67 -21.34
N VAL A 177 20.61 33.82 -21.77
CA VAL A 177 20.39 32.90 -22.91
C VAL A 177 19.25 31.92 -22.62
N ASN A 178 19.17 31.41 -21.39
CA ASN A 178 18.06 30.53 -20.98
C ASN A 178 16.72 31.29 -20.92
N ALA A 179 16.72 32.49 -20.36
CA ALA A 179 15.55 33.36 -20.29
C ALA A 179 15.03 33.73 -21.68
N LYS A 180 15.93 34.07 -22.60
CA LYS A 180 15.58 34.34 -24.00
C LYS A 180 15.06 33.11 -24.71
N ARG A 181 15.64 31.92 -24.52
CA ARG A 181 15.07 30.67 -25.07
C ARG A 181 13.68 30.39 -24.53
N SER A 182 13.42 30.72 -23.26
CA SER A 182 12.09 30.62 -22.66
C SER A 182 11.12 31.68 -23.19
N GLU A 183 11.59 32.91 -23.42
CA GLU A 183 10.81 33.99 -24.00
C GLU A 183 10.54 33.76 -25.50
N GLU A 184 11.49 33.25 -26.28
CA GLU A 184 11.32 32.80 -27.66
C GLU A 184 10.29 31.66 -27.71
N ALA A 185 10.31 30.73 -26.74
CA ALA A 185 9.27 29.72 -26.57
C ALA A 185 7.89 30.30 -26.17
N MET A 186 7.85 31.49 -25.55
CA MET A 186 6.62 32.23 -25.24
C MET A 186 6.15 33.14 -26.40
N ARG A 187 7.05 33.75 -27.18
CA ARG A 187 6.77 34.58 -28.35
C ARG A 187 6.35 33.74 -29.56
N VAL A 188 6.91 32.53 -29.69
CA VAL A 188 6.38 31.47 -30.57
C VAL A 188 5.03 30.93 -30.04
N GLY A 189 4.64 31.29 -28.81
CA GLY A 189 3.41 30.88 -28.14
C GLY A 189 2.14 31.66 -28.50
N ASN A 190 2.18 32.66 -29.39
CA ASN A 190 1.00 33.40 -29.84
C ASN A 190 0.33 32.87 -31.13
N ALA A 191 0.62 31.62 -31.50
CA ALA A 191 -0.29 30.79 -32.30
C ALA A 191 -0.19 29.33 -31.81
N PRO A 192 -1.21 28.76 -31.13
CA PRO A 192 -1.17 27.37 -30.73
C PRO A 192 -1.59 26.53 -31.93
N SER A 193 -0.77 26.44 -32.98
CA SER A 193 -1.06 25.46 -34.02
C SER A 193 -0.71 24.09 -33.46
N GLY A 194 -1.70 23.41 -32.89
CA GLY A 194 -1.59 21.98 -32.65
C GLY A 194 -1.13 21.31 -33.95
N LEU A 195 -0.20 20.36 -33.84
CA LEU A 195 0.39 19.72 -35.00
C LEU A 195 -0.51 18.57 -35.44
N GLU A 196 -1.02 18.62 -36.66
CA GLU A 196 -1.76 17.49 -37.20
C GLU A 196 -0.84 16.27 -37.40
N ILE A 197 -1.25 15.11 -36.90
CA ILE A 197 -0.55 13.85 -37.09
C ILE A 197 -1.28 13.05 -38.16
N ASP A 198 -0.78 13.18 -39.38
CA ASP A 198 -1.30 12.46 -40.54
C ASP A 198 -1.38 10.94 -40.28
N GLY A 199 -2.47 10.31 -40.72
CA GLY A 199 -2.75 8.87 -40.59
C GLY A 199 -2.85 8.32 -39.15
N ALA A 200 -2.75 9.13 -38.09
CA ALA A 200 -2.87 8.66 -36.71
C ALA A 200 -4.29 8.19 -36.36
N TYR A 201 -5.31 8.88 -36.89
CA TYR A 201 -6.71 8.50 -36.71
C TYR A 201 -6.94 7.10 -37.26
N ASP A 202 -6.59 6.90 -38.53
CA ASP A 202 -6.75 5.61 -39.22
C ASP A 202 -5.91 4.51 -38.58
N ALA A 203 -4.75 4.84 -38.01
CA ALA A 203 -3.93 3.86 -37.30
C ALA A 203 -4.59 3.31 -36.04
N VAL A 204 -5.28 4.16 -35.28
CA VAL A 204 -6.05 3.74 -34.11
C VAL A 204 -7.35 3.07 -34.55
N PHE A 205 -8.12 3.70 -35.43
CA PHE A 205 -9.43 3.23 -35.86
C PHE A 205 -9.35 1.85 -36.53
N ASN A 206 -8.34 1.63 -37.39
CA ASN A 206 -8.13 0.37 -38.09
C ASN A 206 -7.14 -0.57 -37.37
N ALA A 207 -6.94 -0.40 -36.05
CA ALA A 207 -6.10 -1.30 -35.28
C ALA A 207 -6.61 -2.74 -35.37
N ARG A 208 -5.68 -3.70 -35.50
CA ARG A 208 -5.98 -5.12 -35.75
C ARG A 208 -6.07 -5.90 -34.46
N TRP A 209 -7.07 -6.76 -34.37
CA TRP A 209 -7.31 -7.64 -33.23
C TRP A 209 -6.79 -9.06 -33.50
N SER A 210 -6.29 -9.69 -32.46
CA SER A 210 -6.04 -11.13 -32.41
C SER A 210 -6.49 -11.64 -31.03
N TYR A 211 -6.94 -12.88 -30.94
CA TYR A 211 -7.29 -13.55 -29.69
C TYR A 211 -6.19 -14.48 -29.25
N VAL A 212 -6.08 -14.65 -27.93
CA VAL A 212 -5.39 -15.77 -27.30
C VAL A 212 -6.46 -16.57 -26.56
N VAL A 213 -6.66 -17.80 -27.02
CA VAL A 213 -7.72 -18.68 -26.56
C VAL A 213 -7.13 -19.96 -25.96
N ARG A 214 -7.85 -20.58 -25.04
CA ARG A 214 -7.54 -21.90 -24.48
C ARG A 214 -8.51 -22.94 -25.05
N SER A 215 -7.98 -24.08 -25.47
CA SER A 215 -8.76 -25.22 -25.99
C SER A 215 -7.94 -26.50 -25.87
N ASP A 216 -8.62 -27.63 -25.69
CA ASP A 216 -8.00 -28.97 -25.63
C ASP A 216 -7.36 -29.38 -26.96
N GLU A 217 -7.70 -28.69 -28.06
CA GLU A 217 -7.11 -28.88 -29.38
C GLU A 217 -5.66 -28.36 -29.47
N TYR A 218 -5.28 -27.41 -28.61
CA TYR A 218 -3.94 -26.83 -28.64
C TYR A 218 -2.97 -27.65 -27.79
N SER A 219 -1.79 -27.89 -28.35
CA SER A 219 -0.76 -28.71 -27.68
C SER A 219 -0.34 -28.14 -26.33
N GLY A 220 0.01 -29.03 -25.38
CA GLY A 220 0.63 -28.64 -24.11
C GLY A 220 1.92 -27.81 -24.26
N LYS A 221 2.62 -27.94 -25.40
CA LYS A 221 3.78 -27.10 -25.74
C LYS A 221 3.44 -25.60 -25.77
N TRP A 222 2.19 -25.25 -26.08
CA TRP A 222 1.66 -23.89 -26.06
C TRP A 222 0.79 -23.61 -24.83
N LEU A 223 1.00 -24.36 -23.74
CA LEU A 223 0.22 -24.26 -22.49
C LEU A 223 -1.28 -24.47 -22.68
N GLY A 224 -1.67 -25.21 -23.74
CA GLY A 224 -3.06 -25.43 -24.12
C GLY A 224 -3.74 -24.19 -24.73
N MET A 225 -2.95 -23.24 -25.24
CA MET A 225 -3.44 -21.99 -25.83
C MET A 225 -3.09 -21.87 -27.31
N GLY A 226 -3.93 -21.16 -28.04
CA GLY A 226 -3.76 -20.81 -29.44
C GLY A 226 -3.95 -19.33 -29.70
N VAL A 227 -3.42 -18.86 -30.83
CA VAL A 227 -3.56 -17.49 -31.30
C VAL A 227 -4.44 -17.49 -32.53
N LEU A 228 -5.49 -16.67 -32.53
CA LEU A 228 -6.45 -16.53 -33.63
C LEU A 228 -6.46 -15.09 -34.12
N ASP A 229 -6.41 -14.87 -35.43
CA ASP A 229 -6.54 -13.52 -35.99
C ASP A 229 -8.00 -13.13 -36.21
N VAL A 230 -8.32 -11.86 -35.96
CA VAL A 230 -9.61 -11.28 -36.32
C VAL A 230 -9.49 -10.67 -37.71
N ALA A 231 -10.51 -10.87 -38.55
CA ALA A 231 -10.53 -10.31 -39.90
C ALA A 231 -10.38 -8.77 -39.85
N PRO A 232 -9.56 -8.17 -40.73
CA PRO A 232 -9.39 -6.72 -40.76
C PRO A 232 -10.73 -5.98 -40.92
N GLY A 233 -10.93 -4.94 -40.12
CA GLY A 233 -12.13 -4.10 -40.19
C GLY A 233 -13.36 -4.63 -39.46
N GLN A 234 -13.29 -5.82 -38.84
CA GLN A 234 -14.34 -6.32 -37.95
C GLN A 234 -14.07 -5.94 -36.49
N GLN A 235 -15.12 -5.53 -35.77
CA GLN A 235 -15.07 -5.42 -34.31
C GLN A 235 -14.95 -6.82 -33.71
N PRO A 236 -14.07 -7.03 -32.71
CA PRO A 236 -13.91 -8.32 -32.08
C PRO A 236 -15.13 -8.68 -31.22
N HIS A 237 -15.43 -9.97 -31.14
CA HIS A 237 -16.27 -10.51 -30.08
C HIS A 237 -15.42 -10.61 -28.80
N LEU A 238 -15.79 -9.84 -27.77
CA LEU A 238 -15.11 -9.81 -26.48
C LEU A 238 -16.08 -10.16 -25.33
N TRP A 239 -15.59 -10.15 -24.09
CA TRP A 239 -16.39 -10.45 -22.91
C TRP A 239 -17.63 -9.55 -22.77
N SER A 240 -18.78 -10.15 -22.48
CA SER A 240 -19.98 -9.43 -22.07
C SER A 240 -19.77 -8.67 -20.76
N GLU A 241 -20.65 -7.72 -20.43
CA GLU A 241 -20.63 -7.00 -19.14
C GLU A 241 -20.67 -7.98 -17.96
N ALA A 242 -21.60 -8.93 -17.99
CA ALA A 242 -21.75 -9.93 -16.94
C ALA A 242 -20.49 -10.77 -16.77
N GLN A 243 -19.85 -11.20 -17.87
CA GLN A 243 -18.55 -11.86 -17.79
C GLN A 243 -17.54 -10.91 -17.16
N ALA A 244 -17.32 -9.72 -17.74
CA ALA A 244 -16.29 -8.77 -17.33
C ALA A 244 -16.40 -8.27 -15.87
N ASP A 245 -17.59 -8.32 -15.29
CA ASP A 245 -17.85 -7.89 -13.92
C ASP A 245 -17.68 -9.00 -12.86
N VAL A 246 -17.46 -10.26 -13.25
CA VAL A 246 -17.21 -11.36 -12.30
C VAL A 246 -15.98 -11.03 -11.42
N PRO A 247 -16.10 -11.11 -10.08
CA PRO A 247 -14.97 -10.92 -9.18
C PRO A 247 -13.97 -12.09 -9.27
N TYR A 248 -12.71 -11.81 -8.92
CA TYR A 248 -11.69 -12.84 -8.86
C TYR A 248 -11.99 -13.84 -7.73
N ASP A 249 -11.97 -15.13 -8.07
CA ASP A 249 -12.07 -16.24 -7.12
C ASP A 249 -10.71 -16.94 -6.96
N PRO A 250 -10.09 -16.93 -5.76
CA PRO A 250 -8.85 -17.66 -5.51
C PRO A 250 -9.02 -19.19 -5.42
N GLU A 251 -10.22 -19.70 -5.19
CA GLU A 251 -10.50 -21.15 -5.08
C GLU A 251 -10.69 -21.81 -6.45
N GLU A 252 -11.20 -21.05 -7.41
CA GLU A 252 -11.41 -21.49 -8.79
C GLU A 252 -10.56 -20.67 -9.77
N PRO A 253 -9.34 -21.14 -10.13
CA PRO A 253 -8.48 -20.42 -11.06
C PRO A 253 -9.16 -20.25 -12.41
N TRP A 254 -9.33 -19.00 -12.83
CA TRP A 254 -9.91 -18.68 -14.12
C TRP A 254 -8.99 -19.12 -15.27
N GLU A 255 -9.56 -19.82 -16.26
CA GLU A 255 -8.81 -20.35 -17.41
C GLU A 255 -9.27 -19.77 -18.76
N GLY A 256 -10.14 -18.75 -18.74
CA GLY A 256 -10.76 -18.17 -19.94
C GLY A 256 -12.28 -18.34 -19.94
N ASP A 257 -12.96 -17.50 -20.71
CA ASP A 257 -14.42 -17.51 -20.83
C ASP A 257 -14.86 -17.95 -22.23
N GLU A 258 -15.96 -18.70 -22.33
CA GLU A 258 -16.61 -18.97 -23.61
C GLU A 258 -17.32 -17.68 -24.08
N VAL A 259 -16.77 -17.08 -25.15
CA VAL A 259 -17.31 -15.84 -25.74
C VAL A 259 -18.03 -16.19 -27.04
N PRO A 260 -19.30 -15.78 -27.22
CA PRO A 260 -20.02 -16.02 -28.46
C PRO A 260 -19.26 -15.49 -29.68
N GLY A 261 -19.08 -16.33 -30.69
CA GLY A 261 -18.33 -15.98 -31.90
C GLY A 261 -16.81 -16.18 -31.81
N VAL A 262 -16.30 -16.70 -30.69
CA VAL A 262 -14.89 -17.06 -30.51
C VAL A 262 -14.77 -18.57 -30.28
N THR A 263 -13.95 -19.25 -31.08
CA THR A 263 -13.68 -20.68 -30.90
C THR A 263 -12.68 -20.89 -29.76
N GLY A 264 -13.08 -21.65 -28.75
CA GLY A 264 -12.31 -21.86 -27.52
C GLY A 264 -12.62 -20.81 -26.44
N LYS A 265 -11.93 -20.91 -25.29
CA LYS A 265 -12.10 -19.99 -24.16
C LYS A 265 -11.20 -18.77 -24.33
N LEU A 266 -11.76 -17.57 -24.45
CA LEU A 266 -11.02 -16.33 -24.57
C LEU A 266 -10.32 -15.98 -23.25
N VAL A 267 -9.00 -15.82 -23.30
CA VAL A 267 -8.16 -15.46 -22.14
C VAL A 267 -7.63 -14.03 -22.27
N MET A 268 -7.22 -13.63 -23.47
CA MET A 268 -6.65 -12.31 -23.73
C MET A 268 -6.93 -11.92 -25.17
N ALA A 269 -7.10 -10.64 -25.44
CA ALA A 269 -7.07 -10.11 -26.80
C ALA A 269 -5.83 -9.23 -26.99
N ALA A 270 -5.27 -9.21 -28.19
CA ALA A 270 -4.15 -8.38 -28.57
C ALA A 270 -4.62 -7.34 -29.60
N LEU A 271 -4.31 -6.06 -29.36
CA LEU A 271 -4.69 -4.96 -30.26
C LEU A 271 -3.45 -4.26 -30.82
N LYS A 272 -3.29 -4.27 -32.14
CA LYS A 272 -2.14 -3.73 -32.86
C LYS A 272 -2.49 -2.48 -33.65
N SER A 273 -1.84 -1.36 -33.34
CA SER A 273 -1.82 -0.18 -34.21
C SER A 273 -0.52 -0.14 -35.03
N HIS A 274 -0.62 0.18 -36.33
CA HIS A 274 0.55 0.24 -37.21
C HIS A 274 1.41 1.50 -36.99
N LYS A 275 0.85 2.59 -36.43
CA LYS A 275 1.61 3.77 -35.94
C LYS A 275 1.80 3.77 -34.41
N GLY A 276 1.29 2.77 -33.71
CA GLY A 276 1.29 2.73 -32.24
C GLY A 276 0.20 3.61 -31.62
N TRP A 277 0.41 4.03 -30.37
CA TRP A 277 -0.62 4.64 -29.53
C TRP A 277 -0.19 6.00 -28.99
N PRO A 278 -1.12 6.85 -28.51
CA PRO A 278 -0.79 8.11 -27.84
C PRO A 278 0.21 7.94 -26.70
N TYR A 279 0.09 6.87 -25.90
CA TYR A 279 1.02 6.57 -24.81
C TYR A 279 2.46 6.35 -25.29
N THR A 280 2.63 5.74 -26.47
CA THR A 280 3.93 5.55 -27.14
C THR A 280 4.27 6.69 -28.09
N LEU A 281 3.56 7.81 -28.00
CA LEU A 281 3.73 9.00 -28.83
C LEU A 281 3.66 8.72 -30.34
N PHE A 282 2.80 7.78 -30.76
CA PHE A 282 2.67 7.36 -32.17
C PHE A 282 3.98 6.96 -32.85
N ASN A 283 4.90 6.41 -32.06
CA ASN A 283 6.22 6.06 -32.52
C ASN A 283 6.34 4.54 -32.68
N ALA A 284 5.80 4.00 -33.78
CA ALA A 284 5.90 2.58 -34.09
C ALA A 284 7.33 2.12 -34.47
N ASN A 285 8.23 3.05 -34.84
CA ASN A 285 9.55 2.75 -35.43
C ASN A 285 10.78 3.35 -34.70
N ALA A 286 10.69 4.05 -33.56
CA ALA A 286 11.89 4.58 -32.90
C ALA A 286 12.67 3.54 -32.10
N SER A 287 13.50 2.79 -32.82
CA SER A 287 14.74 2.23 -32.28
C SER A 287 15.94 3.18 -32.35
N GLU A 288 15.89 4.33 -33.06
CA GLU A 288 17.16 5.00 -33.42
C GLU A 288 17.36 6.52 -33.22
N ILE A 289 16.38 7.38 -32.87
CA ILE A 289 16.65 8.86 -32.87
C ILE A 289 16.37 9.61 -31.54
N VAL A 290 15.93 8.95 -30.47
CA VAL A 290 15.92 9.54 -29.11
C VAL A 290 16.63 8.62 -28.11
N SER A 291 17.84 8.20 -28.49
CA SER A 291 18.64 7.19 -27.81
C SER A 291 19.73 7.77 -26.90
N ALA A 292 19.44 8.85 -26.17
CA ALA A 292 20.39 9.34 -25.16
C ALA A 292 20.08 8.87 -23.74
N ASN A 293 18.91 9.13 -23.13
CA ASN A 293 18.79 8.91 -21.67
C ASN A 293 17.48 8.34 -21.10
N VAL A 294 16.42 8.09 -21.88
CA VAL A 294 15.12 7.64 -21.31
C VAL A 294 14.70 6.22 -21.71
N LEU A 295 15.25 5.65 -22.80
CA LEU A 295 14.82 4.36 -23.34
C LEU A 295 15.79 3.19 -23.15
N LYS A 296 16.93 3.37 -22.47
CA LYS A 296 17.79 2.25 -22.04
C LYS A 296 17.09 1.25 -21.08
N LYS A 297 15.90 1.58 -20.56
CA LYS A 297 15.08 0.73 -19.66
C LYS A 297 14.01 -0.13 -20.36
N TYR A 298 13.78 0.02 -21.67
CA TYR A 298 12.75 -0.73 -22.42
C TYR A 298 13.30 -1.18 -23.78
N LYS A 299 14.43 -1.89 -23.77
CA LYS A 299 15.16 -2.24 -25.00
C LYS A 299 14.45 -3.25 -25.93
N ASP A 300 13.34 -3.86 -25.52
CA ASP A 300 12.73 -4.96 -26.29
C ASP A 300 11.25 -4.77 -26.65
N VAL A 301 10.69 -3.55 -26.58
CA VAL A 301 9.34 -3.30 -27.13
C VAL A 301 9.42 -3.12 -28.64
N HIS A 302 9.79 -4.19 -29.34
CA HIS A 302 9.36 -4.36 -30.71
C HIS A 302 7.88 -4.77 -30.68
N HIS A 303 7.05 -3.92 -31.30
CA HIS A 303 5.64 -4.10 -31.68
C HIS A 303 4.58 -3.63 -30.67
N ALA A 304 3.85 -2.57 -31.06
CA ALA A 304 2.80 -1.87 -30.35
C ALA A 304 1.49 -2.69 -30.14
N HIS A 305 1.62 -3.90 -29.60
CA HIS A 305 0.50 -4.76 -29.24
C HIS A 305 0.05 -4.46 -27.81
N LEU A 306 -1.22 -4.10 -27.64
CA LEU A 306 -1.84 -3.96 -26.34
C LEU A 306 -2.43 -5.29 -25.90
N HIS A 307 -2.13 -5.71 -24.68
CA HIS A 307 -2.80 -6.84 -24.04
C HIS A 307 -4.12 -6.34 -23.44
N ILE A 308 -5.22 -6.65 -24.10
CA ILE A 308 -6.58 -6.31 -23.69
C ILE A 308 -7.14 -7.45 -22.86
N ARG A 309 -7.55 -7.09 -21.65
CA ARG A 309 -8.06 -8.00 -20.63
C ARG A 309 -9.53 -7.75 -20.38
N LYS A 310 -10.16 -8.72 -19.74
CA LYS A 310 -11.49 -8.63 -19.15
C LYS A 310 -11.65 -7.39 -18.25
N GLU A 311 -10.63 -7.10 -17.44
CA GLU A 311 -10.55 -5.90 -16.60
C GLU A 311 -10.59 -4.58 -17.39
N ASN A 312 -9.96 -4.53 -18.58
CA ASN A 312 -10.00 -3.33 -19.43
C ASN A 312 -11.39 -3.14 -20.03
N LEU A 313 -12.03 -4.23 -20.44
CA LEU A 313 -13.34 -4.19 -21.05
C LEU A 313 -14.45 -3.87 -20.04
N ARG A 314 -14.31 -4.28 -18.77
CA ARG A 314 -15.22 -3.81 -17.71
C ARG A 314 -15.20 -2.28 -17.58
N VAL A 315 -14.02 -1.67 -17.63
CA VAL A 315 -13.91 -0.19 -17.59
C VAL A 315 -14.67 0.41 -18.77
N TRP A 316 -14.55 -0.17 -19.96
CA TRP A 316 -15.31 0.26 -21.13
C TRP A 316 -16.82 0.13 -20.92
N HIS A 317 -17.33 -1.02 -20.48
CA HIS A 317 -18.77 -1.22 -20.26
C HIS A 317 -19.39 -0.20 -19.29
N ILE A 318 -18.66 0.14 -18.22
CA ILE A 318 -19.08 1.17 -17.25
C ILE A 318 -19.15 2.55 -17.92
N VAL A 319 -18.13 2.89 -18.71
CA VAL A 319 -18.04 4.18 -19.42
C VAL A 319 -19.09 4.27 -20.53
N GLU A 320 -19.28 3.21 -21.30
CA GLU A 320 -20.27 3.12 -22.38
C GLU A 320 -21.68 3.35 -21.88
N LYS A 321 -22.08 2.67 -20.79
CA LYS A 321 -23.38 2.87 -20.15
C LYS A 321 -23.61 4.32 -19.74
N ASN A 322 -22.58 4.99 -19.22
CA ASN A 322 -22.67 6.38 -18.82
C ASN A 322 -22.80 7.35 -20.00
N ILE A 323 -22.10 7.07 -21.11
CA ILE A 323 -22.21 7.84 -22.35
C ILE A 323 -23.61 7.65 -22.95
N ASP A 324 -24.14 6.42 -22.96
CA ASP A 324 -25.49 6.11 -23.39
C ASP A 324 -26.54 6.93 -22.62
N GLU A 325 -26.44 6.96 -21.29
CA GLU A 325 -27.32 7.75 -20.42
C GLU A 325 -27.20 9.25 -20.72
N TRP A 326 -25.96 9.77 -20.84
CA TRP A 326 -25.71 11.18 -21.15
C TRP A 326 -26.34 11.63 -22.47
N LEU A 327 -26.15 10.84 -23.53
CA LEU A 327 -26.60 11.20 -24.87
C LEU A 327 -28.11 11.05 -25.04
N ARG A 328 -28.78 10.22 -24.23
CA ARG A 328 -30.25 10.07 -24.23
C ARG A 328 -30.97 11.22 -23.51
N ASP A 329 -30.52 11.61 -22.32
CA ASP A 329 -31.30 12.46 -21.41
C ASP A 329 -30.87 13.95 -21.37
N ARG A 330 -29.91 14.38 -22.21
CA ARG A 330 -29.24 15.70 -22.18
C ARG A 330 -28.75 16.11 -20.77
N GLY A 331 -28.54 15.13 -19.90
CA GLY A 331 -28.22 15.30 -18.49
C GLY A 331 -26.81 14.83 -18.20
N TYR A 332 -26.13 15.60 -17.35
CA TYR A 332 -24.85 15.35 -16.68
C TYR A 332 -24.11 14.02 -16.96
N VAL A 333 -22.87 14.10 -17.48
CA VAL A 333 -21.95 12.95 -17.58
C VAL A 333 -21.27 12.73 -16.25
N HIS A 334 -21.29 11.49 -15.76
CA HIS A 334 -20.57 11.18 -14.52
C HIS A 334 -19.07 11.07 -14.81
N PRO A 335 -18.22 11.76 -14.03
CA PRO A 335 -16.79 11.61 -14.15
C PRO A 335 -16.33 10.30 -13.47
N PHE A 336 -15.43 9.57 -14.12
CA PHE A 336 -14.87 8.34 -13.56
C PHE A 336 -13.39 8.50 -13.23
N ILE A 337 -12.95 7.78 -12.20
CA ILE A 337 -11.53 7.60 -11.90
C ILE A 337 -11.17 6.11 -11.84
N VAL A 338 -10.34 5.69 -12.78
CA VAL A 338 -9.82 4.33 -12.88
C VAL A 338 -8.58 4.20 -12.00
N ILE A 339 -8.71 3.41 -10.94
CA ILE A 339 -7.69 3.21 -9.92
C ILE A 339 -7.23 1.76 -9.95
N GLY A 340 -5.92 1.53 -9.99
CA GLY A 340 -5.38 0.18 -9.87
C GLY A 340 -3.89 0.17 -9.61
N THR A 341 -3.35 -0.98 -9.22
CA THR A 341 -1.94 -1.12 -8.81
C THR A 341 -0.97 -0.59 -9.89
N PRO A 342 0.06 0.19 -9.53
CA PRO A 342 1.10 0.59 -10.47
C PRO A 342 1.80 -0.62 -11.08
N GLY A 343 2.00 -0.61 -12.41
CA GLY A 343 2.65 -1.72 -13.13
C GLY A 343 1.71 -2.68 -13.86
N ILE A 344 0.38 -2.56 -13.69
CA ILE A 344 -0.61 -3.41 -14.40
C ILE A 344 -0.96 -2.92 -15.82
N GLY A 345 -0.31 -1.86 -16.31
CA GLY A 345 -0.53 -1.38 -17.68
C GLY A 345 -1.76 -0.51 -17.92
N LYS A 346 -2.35 0.12 -16.89
CA LYS A 346 -3.56 0.99 -17.03
C LYS A 346 -3.43 2.05 -18.13
N SER A 347 -2.46 2.93 -18.02
CA SER A 347 -2.19 4.00 -18.98
C SER A 347 -1.89 3.50 -20.39
N PHE A 348 -1.26 2.33 -20.49
CA PHE A 348 -0.86 1.75 -21.77
C PHE A 348 -2.04 1.07 -22.48
N ALA A 349 -2.76 0.18 -21.79
CA ALA A 349 -3.83 -0.64 -22.38
C ALA A 349 -5.23 -0.04 -22.20
N THR A 350 -5.57 0.46 -21.00
CA THR A 350 -6.94 0.93 -20.70
C THR A 350 -7.26 2.23 -21.43
N GLY A 351 -6.37 3.23 -21.33
CA GLY A 351 -6.58 4.50 -22.05
C GLY A 351 -6.63 4.31 -23.56
N SER A 352 -5.81 3.41 -24.09
CA SER A 352 -5.81 3.08 -25.52
C SER A 352 -7.05 2.29 -25.97
N LEU A 353 -7.54 1.35 -25.15
CA LEU A 353 -8.81 0.65 -25.41
C LEU A 353 -9.98 1.62 -25.37
N LEU A 354 -10.05 2.50 -24.36
CA LEU A 354 -11.08 3.53 -24.26
C LEU A 354 -11.05 4.43 -25.49
N LEU A 355 -9.86 4.88 -25.93
CA LEU A 355 -9.74 5.67 -27.16
C LEU A 355 -10.29 4.89 -28.36
N TYR A 356 -9.85 3.63 -28.55
CA TYR A 356 -10.33 2.80 -29.65
C TYR A 356 -11.87 2.70 -29.63
N GLN A 357 -12.45 2.34 -28.50
CA GLN A 357 -13.88 2.16 -28.35
C GLN A 357 -14.67 3.46 -28.55
N LEU A 358 -14.20 4.59 -28.02
CA LEU A 358 -14.84 5.90 -28.21
C LEU A 358 -14.83 6.35 -29.68
N LEU A 359 -13.80 6.02 -30.46
CA LEU A 359 -13.78 6.33 -31.89
C LEU A 359 -14.79 5.51 -32.68
N HIS A 360 -15.06 4.27 -32.24
CA HIS A 360 -16.04 3.34 -32.82
C HIS A 360 -17.45 3.45 -32.22
N TYR A 361 -17.65 4.33 -31.23
CA TYR A 361 -18.93 4.49 -30.55
C TYR A 361 -20.05 4.91 -31.54
N PRO A 362 -21.23 4.27 -31.54
CA PRO A 362 -22.18 4.36 -32.65
C PRO A 362 -22.83 5.73 -32.84
N SER A 363 -22.87 6.59 -31.82
CA SER A 363 -23.50 7.90 -31.93
C SER A 363 -22.59 8.93 -32.58
N ASP A 364 -23.13 9.62 -33.59
CA ASP A 364 -22.48 10.77 -34.21
C ASP A 364 -22.48 12.01 -33.30
N ASP A 365 -23.25 12.04 -32.21
CA ASP A 365 -23.27 13.17 -31.27
C ASP A 365 -21.90 13.38 -30.60
N LEU A 366 -21.14 12.30 -30.37
CA LEU A 366 -19.81 12.39 -29.82
C LEU A 366 -18.84 12.76 -30.95
N LYS A 367 -18.43 14.02 -31.05
CA LYS A 367 -17.63 14.50 -32.19
C LYS A 367 -16.12 14.37 -31.97
N VAL A 368 -15.67 14.45 -30.72
CA VAL A 368 -14.25 14.58 -30.39
C VAL A 368 -13.86 13.70 -29.20
N VAL A 369 -12.66 13.11 -29.26
CA VAL A 369 -12.03 12.42 -28.12
C VAL A 369 -10.68 13.07 -27.84
N ALA A 370 -10.48 13.59 -26.63
CA ALA A 370 -9.22 14.17 -26.20
C ALA A 370 -8.48 13.21 -25.27
N TYR A 371 -7.23 12.85 -25.60
CA TYR A 371 -6.38 12.00 -24.78
C TYR A 371 -5.17 12.77 -24.28
N PHE A 372 -5.17 13.07 -22.98
CA PHE A 372 -4.06 13.65 -22.23
C PHE A 372 -3.17 12.55 -21.66
N VAL A 373 -1.88 12.57 -21.99
CA VAL A 373 -0.93 11.53 -21.59
C VAL A 373 0.50 12.09 -21.54
N ARG A 374 1.23 11.81 -20.46
CA ARG A 374 2.65 12.21 -20.27
C ARG A 374 2.93 13.71 -20.51
N GLY A 375 2.06 14.57 -20.01
CA GLY A 375 2.16 16.02 -20.18
C GLY A 375 1.92 16.51 -21.62
N LYS A 376 1.36 15.67 -22.49
CA LYS A 376 0.93 15.96 -23.86
C LYS A 376 -0.57 15.75 -24.02
N ALA A 377 -1.14 16.21 -25.12
CA ALA A 377 -2.53 15.95 -25.48
C ALA A 377 -2.70 15.65 -26.97
N TYR A 378 -3.65 14.78 -27.28
CA TYR A 378 -4.06 14.41 -28.63
C TYR A 378 -5.56 14.60 -28.75
N ILE A 379 -6.02 15.40 -29.71
CA ILE A 379 -7.45 15.63 -29.98
C ILE A 379 -7.81 14.90 -31.27
N PHE A 380 -8.71 13.92 -31.18
CA PHE A 380 -9.20 13.13 -32.30
C PHE A 380 -10.55 13.67 -32.74
N HIS A 381 -10.62 14.19 -33.97
CA HIS A 381 -11.85 14.65 -34.59
C HIS A 381 -12.46 13.49 -35.40
N ARG A 382 -13.64 13.02 -34.99
CA ARG A 382 -14.25 11.79 -35.56
C ARG A 382 -14.79 11.99 -36.97
N GLU A 383 -15.46 13.11 -37.22
CA GLU A 383 -16.01 13.44 -38.54
C GLU A 383 -14.92 13.68 -39.59
N GLU A 384 -13.92 14.48 -39.23
CA GLU A 384 -12.82 14.87 -40.11
C GLU A 384 -11.73 13.80 -40.19
N ARG A 385 -11.81 12.74 -39.35
CA ARG A 385 -10.80 11.68 -39.20
C ARG A 385 -9.36 12.21 -39.05
N ARG A 386 -9.19 13.32 -38.33
CA ARG A 386 -7.86 13.93 -38.09
C ARG A 386 -7.49 13.94 -36.61
N VAL A 387 -6.19 14.02 -36.34
CA VAL A 387 -5.63 14.06 -34.98
C VAL A 387 -4.72 15.27 -34.82
N VAL A 388 -4.96 16.08 -33.80
CA VAL A 388 -4.13 17.24 -33.47
C VAL A 388 -3.35 16.99 -32.19
N TYR A 389 -2.04 17.16 -32.26
CA TYR A 389 -1.11 17.00 -31.15
C TYR A 389 -0.72 18.33 -30.52
N TYR A 390 -0.75 18.36 -29.19
CA TYR A 390 -0.39 19.50 -28.39
C TYR A 390 0.78 19.15 -27.46
N THR A 391 1.87 19.90 -27.63
CA THR A 391 3.07 19.78 -26.79
C THR A 391 2.82 20.28 -25.36
N ARG A 392 1.88 21.21 -25.19
CA ARG A 392 1.41 21.76 -23.91
C ARG A 392 -0.05 21.40 -23.71
N GLN A 393 -0.38 20.78 -22.57
CA GLN A 393 -1.75 20.39 -22.27
C GLN A 393 -2.72 21.58 -22.15
N GLN A 394 -2.27 22.72 -21.61
CA GLN A 394 -3.11 23.92 -21.52
C GLN A 394 -3.65 24.37 -22.88
N ALA A 395 -2.81 24.34 -23.93
CA ALA A 395 -3.25 24.72 -25.27
C ALA A 395 -4.34 23.78 -25.83
N ALA A 396 -4.33 22.51 -25.43
CA ALA A 396 -5.41 21.58 -25.78
C ALA A 396 -6.69 21.86 -24.96
N VAL A 397 -6.55 22.26 -23.69
CA VAL A 397 -7.69 22.69 -22.86
C VAL A 397 -8.37 23.91 -23.49
N ASP A 398 -7.60 24.92 -23.88
CA ASP A 398 -8.12 26.14 -24.50
C ASP A 398 -8.90 25.84 -25.80
N GLU A 399 -8.40 24.91 -26.64
CA GLU A 399 -9.10 24.45 -27.84
C GLU A 399 -10.40 23.70 -27.50
N ILE A 400 -10.38 22.84 -26.46
CA ILE A 400 -11.58 22.12 -26.02
C ILE A 400 -12.65 23.09 -25.51
N GLU A 401 -12.27 24.12 -24.75
CA GLU A 401 -13.21 25.16 -24.32
C GLU A 401 -13.83 25.91 -25.51
N ASP A 402 -13.04 26.18 -26.54
CA ASP A 402 -13.56 26.79 -27.76
C ASP A 402 -14.55 25.89 -28.50
N MET A 403 -14.23 24.61 -28.63
CA MET A 403 -15.15 23.59 -29.18
C MET A 403 -16.45 23.50 -28.36
N ILE A 404 -16.36 23.56 -27.02
CA ILE A 404 -17.54 23.58 -26.14
C ILE A 404 -18.39 24.82 -26.40
N ARG A 405 -17.79 26.02 -26.55
CA ARG A 405 -18.52 27.25 -26.91
C ARG A 405 -19.24 27.13 -28.26
N ARG A 406 -18.68 26.36 -29.20
CA ARG A 406 -19.30 26.02 -30.49
C ARG A 406 -20.34 24.90 -30.41
N GLY A 407 -20.60 24.34 -29.22
CA GLY A 407 -21.59 23.28 -29.01
C GLY A 407 -21.10 21.87 -29.37
N VAL A 408 -19.79 21.68 -29.56
CA VAL A 408 -19.18 20.37 -29.85
C VAL A 408 -19.16 19.53 -28.59
N LYS A 409 -19.73 18.32 -28.66
CA LYS A 409 -19.64 17.32 -27.58
C LYS A 409 -18.42 16.44 -27.80
N GLY A 410 -17.69 16.17 -26.73
CA GLY A 410 -16.54 15.28 -26.75
C GLY A 410 -16.33 14.56 -25.42
N TYR A 411 -15.32 13.71 -25.39
CA TYR A 411 -14.96 12.90 -24.22
C TYR A 411 -13.46 12.98 -23.94
N ILE A 412 -13.09 13.04 -22.65
CA ILE A 412 -11.71 13.21 -22.20
C ILE A 412 -11.20 11.91 -21.57
N ILE A 413 -10.06 11.43 -22.03
CA ILE A 413 -9.24 10.43 -21.36
C ILE A 413 -8.04 11.17 -20.77
N PHE A 414 -7.88 11.12 -19.45
CA PHE A 414 -6.82 11.84 -18.76
C PHE A 414 -5.93 10.88 -17.98
N ASP A 415 -4.72 10.63 -18.47
CA ASP A 415 -3.70 9.84 -17.79
C ASP A 415 -2.78 10.74 -16.94
N ILE A 416 -2.92 10.65 -15.61
CA ILE A 416 -2.17 11.51 -14.68
C ILE A 416 -0.67 11.18 -14.73
N SER A 417 0.12 12.23 -14.90
CA SER A 417 1.59 12.26 -14.82
C SER A 417 2.09 13.48 -14.06
N GLU A 418 3.37 13.51 -13.67
CA GLU A 418 3.97 14.62 -12.90
C GLU A 418 3.83 15.99 -13.58
N ASN A 419 3.78 16.03 -14.92
CA ASN A 419 3.71 17.28 -15.71
C ASN A 419 2.30 17.54 -16.25
N SER A 420 1.26 17.08 -15.57
CA SER A 420 -0.11 17.24 -16.05
C SER A 420 -0.69 18.59 -15.63
N VAL A 421 -1.60 19.15 -16.43
CA VAL A 421 -2.43 20.29 -16.01
C VAL A 421 -3.19 19.96 -14.74
N HIS A 422 -3.54 20.98 -13.96
CA HIS A 422 -4.36 20.76 -12.78
C HIS A 422 -5.71 20.23 -13.24
N VAL A 423 -6.21 19.21 -12.55
CA VAL A 423 -7.43 18.55 -13.00
C VAL A 423 -8.66 19.47 -12.94
N GLY A 424 -8.58 20.53 -12.12
CA GLY A 424 -9.59 21.57 -12.01
C GLY A 424 -9.69 22.46 -13.25
N ASP A 425 -8.66 22.46 -14.09
CA ASP A 425 -8.63 23.22 -15.34
C ASP A 425 -9.33 22.47 -16.49
N LEU A 426 -9.70 21.20 -16.28
CA LEU A 426 -10.39 20.42 -17.31
C LEU A 426 -11.88 20.79 -17.40
N PRO A 427 -12.43 20.91 -18.61
CA PRO A 427 -13.78 21.43 -18.80
C PRO A 427 -14.88 20.48 -18.31
N TYR A 428 -15.91 21.03 -17.66
CA TYR A 428 -17.01 20.27 -17.06
C TYR A 428 -18.07 19.78 -18.05
N ALA A 429 -18.18 20.41 -19.22
CA ALA A 429 -19.22 20.10 -20.20
C ALA A 429 -19.00 18.76 -20.93
N TRP A 430 -17.79 18.21 -20.88
CA TRP A 430 -17.44 16.93 -21.50
C TRP A 430 -17.31 15.83 -20.45
N GLY A 431 -17.66 14.61 -20.86
CA GLY A 431 -17.39 13.40 -20.09
C GLY A 431 -15.90 13.17 -19.89
N ILE A 432 -15.52 12.56 -18.76
CA ILE A 432 -14.10 12.34 -18.44
C ILE A 432 -13.87 11.01 -17.73
N VAL A 433 -12.82 10.30 -18.16
CA VAL A 433 -12.20 9.20 -17.43
C VAL A 433 -10.78 9.58 -17.05
N LEU A 434 -10.54 9.62 -15.75
CA LEU A 434 -9.24 9.84 -15.15
C LEU A 434 -8.54 8.50 -14.87
N ILE A 435 -7.33 8.31 -15.38
CA ILE A 435 -6.49 7.15 -15.06
C ILE A 435 -5.44 7.57 -14.04
N SER A 436 -5.45 6.93 -12.86
CA SER A 436 -4.53 7.27 -11.77
C SER A 436 -3.96 6.02 -11.09
N SER A 437 -2.79 6.16 -10.48
CA SER A 437 -2.38 5.25 -9.42
C SER A 437 -3.29 5.40 -8.20
N PRO A 438 -3.33 4.42 -7.28
CA PRO A 438 -3.89 4.60 -5.94
C PRO A 438 -3.13 5.67 -5.18
N ASN A 439 -3.52 6.93 -5.43
CA ASN A 439 -3.12 8.08 -4.66
C ASN A 439 -4.41 8.76 -4.18
N VAL A 440 -4.50 8.83 -2.88
CA VAL A 440 -5.67 9.27 -2.14
C VAL A 440 -5.87 10.76 -2.34
N LYS A 441 -4.78 11.54 -2.43
CA LYS A 441 -4.83 12.96 -2.74
C LYS A 441 -5.39 13.18 -4.13
N ASN A 442 -4.92 12.44 -5.13
CA ASN A 442 -5.46 12.54 -6.49
C ASN A 442 -6.96 12.25 -6.52
N PHE A 443 -7.42 11.19 -5.83
CA PHE A 443 -8.85 10.87 -5.74
C PHE A 443 -9.64 11.98 -5.03
N HIS A 444 -9.18 12.45 -3.87
CA HIS A 444 -9.87 13.48 -3.10
C HIS A 444 -9.89 14.83 -3.82
N GLU A 445 -8.79 15.22 -4.45
CA GLU A 445 -8.70 16.44 -5.26
C GLU A 445 -9.67 16.37 -6.44
N PHE A 446 -9.66 15.25 -7.17
CA PHE A 446 -10.55 15.06 -8.30
C PHE A 446 -12.02 15.02 -7.87
N ALA A 447 -12.37 14.25 -6.85
CA ALA A 447 -13.74 14.15 -6.34
C ALA A 447 -14.24 15.46 -5.72
N LYS A 448 -13.34 16.28 -5.16
CA LYS A 448 -13.66 17.63 -4.66
C LYS A 448 -13.98 18.59 -5.80
N GLN A 449 -13.23 18.52 -6.90
CA GLN A 449 -13.44 19.37 -8.07
C GLN A 449 -14.64 18.91 -8.91
N ARG A 450 -14.80 17.59 -9.05
CA ARG A 450 -15.90 16.95 -9.77
C ARG A 450 -16.74 16.11 -8.81
N GLN A 451 -17.79 16.75 -8.30
CA GLN A 451 -18.82 16.09 -7.49
C GLN A 451 -19.34 14.85 -8.25
N ASP A 452 -19.74 13.81 -7.51
CA ASP A 452 -20.24 12.54 -8.06
C ASP A 452 -19.22 11.71 -8.87
N THR A 453 -17.91 11.95 -8.69
CA THR A 453 -16.88 11.07 -9.25
C THR A 453 -17.05 9.65 -8.73
N LEU A 454 -17.16 8.68 -9.63
CA LEU A 454 -17.25 7.26 -9.30
C LEU A 454 -15.89 6.55 -9.51
N PRO A 455 -15.38 5.83 -8.50
CA PRO A 455 -14.16 5.05 -8.65
C PRO A 455 -14.41 3.74 -9.40
N ILE A 456 -13.54 3.42 -10.35
CA ILE A 456 -13.47 2.12 -11.02
C ILE A 456 -12.17 1.44 -10.59
N TYR A 457 -12.28 0.43 -9.73
CA TYR A 457 -11.12 -0.32 -9.27
C TYR A 457 -10.74 -1.43 -10.26
N MET A 458 -9.47 -1.49 -10.64
CA MET A 458 -8.91 -2.51 -11.53
C MET A 458 -8.04 -3.51 -10.77
N ASN A 459 -8.27 -4.80 -11.02
CA ASN A 459 -7.45 -5.90 -10.51
C ASN A 459 -6.14 -6.04 -11.28
N CYS A 460 -5.18 -6.68 -10.63
CA CYS A 460 -3.90 -7.08 -11.22
C CYS A 460 -4.07 -8.20 -12.26
N TYR A 461 -2.95 -8.66 -12.82
CA TYR A 461 -2.96 -9.78 -13.77
C TYR A 461 -3.25 -11.11 -13.07
N GLU A 462 -3.88 -12.02 -13.81
CA GLU A 462 -4.04 -13.42 -13.41
C GLU A 462 -3.04 -14.33 -14.12
N ASP A 463 -2.84 -15.53 -13.58
CA ASP A 463 -1.89 -16.50 -14.14
C ASP A 463 -2.23 -16.86 -15.59
N ALA A 464 -3.52 -17.03 -15.91
CA ALA A 464 -3.96 -17.30 -17.28
C ALA A 464 -3.62 -16.14 -18.23
N GLU A 465 -3.76 -14.90 -17.78
CA GLU A 465 -3.40 -13.71 -18.58
C GLU A 465 -1.88 -13.62 -18.82
N PHE A 466 -1.06 -13.99 -17.83
CA PHE A 466 0.39 -14.07 -18.02
C PHE A 466 0.79 -15.17 -18.99
N LYS A 467 0.18 -16.35 -18.89
CA LYS A 467 0.40 -17.44 -19.85
C LYS A 467 0.01 -17.00 -21.26
N ALA A 468 -1.12 -16.31 -21.41
CA ALA A 468 -1.58 -15.80 -22.69
C ALA A 468 -0.62 -14.74 -23.27
N ALA A 469 -0.13 -13.82 -22.45
CA ALA A 469 0.88 -12.84 -22.85
C ALA A 469 2.19 -13.50 -23.32
N LEU A 470 2.65 -14.53 -22.59
CA LEU A 470 3.84 -15.29 -22.94
C LEU A 470 3.65 -16.07 -24.27
N VAL A 471 2.51 -16.73 -24.43
CA VAL A 471 2.14 -17.46 -25.66
C VAL A 471 2.11 -16.49 -26.84
N TRP A 472 1.46 -15.33 -26.69
CA TRP A 472 1.41 -14.30 -27.72
C TRP A 472 2.80 -13.81 -28.13
N GLU A 473 3.66 -13.49 -27.16
CA GLU A 473 5.01 -13.01 -27.44
C GLU A 473 5.85 -14.05 -28.20
N LYS A 474 5.85 -15.31 -27.74
CA LYS A 474 6.59 -16.40 -28.40
C LYS A 474 6.02 -16.71 -29.77
N HIS A 475 4.70 -16.68 -29.93
CA HIS A 475 4.04 -16.84 -31.21
C HIS A 475 4.51 -15.78 -32.21
N LEU A 476 4.53 -14.50 -31.81
CA LEU A 476 5.06 -13.42 -32.66
C LEU A 476 6.54 -13.61 -33.00
N GLN A 477 7.36 -14.11 -32.09
CA GLN A 477 8.78 -14.39 -32.37
C GLN A 477 8.94 -15.51 -33.41
N VAL A 478 8.11 -16.56 -33.33
CA VAL A 478 8.10 -17.66 -34.31
C VAL A 478 7.62 -17.18 -35.68
N VAL A 479 6.47 -16.50 -35.75
CA VAL A 479 5.88 -16.03 -37.02
C VAL A 479 6.79 -15.01 -37.71
N ASN A 480 7.55 -14.22 -36.96
CA ASN A 480 8.53 -13.27 -37.51
C ASN A 480 9.93 -13.88 -37.70
N ASN A 481 10.07 -15.22 -37.66
CA ASN A 481 11.33 -15.95 -37.85
C ASN A 481 12.49 -15.50 -36.93
N ARG A 482 12.19 -14.97 -35.73
CA ARG A 482 13.20 -14.58 -34.74
C ARG A 482 13.70 -15.78 -33.93
N ILE A 483 12.83 -16.76 -33.71
CA ILE A 483 13.15 -18.04 -33.08
C ILE A 483 12.52 -19.16 -33.90
N ARG A 484 13.11 -20.36 -33.84
CA ARG A 484 12.50 -21.53 -34.48
C ARG A 484 11.44 -22.13 -33.57
N PHE A 485 10.46 -22.80 -34.16
CA PHE A 485 9.38 -23.44 -33.42
C PHE A 485 9.91 -24.51 -32.43
N GLU A 486 10.98 -25.21 -32.78
CA GLU A 486 11.60 -26.26 -31.95
C GLU A 486 12.22 -25.69 -30.67
N ASP A 487 12.70 -24.46 -30.71
CA ASP A 487 13.41 -23.82 -29.60
C ASP A 487 12.45 -23.21 -28.55
N VAL A 488 11.13 -23.21 -28.82
CA VAL A 488 10.11 -22.71 -27.89
C VAL A 488 9.91 -23.67 -26.72
N ASN A 489 10.19 -23.20 -25.50
CA ASN A 489 9.95 -23.94 -24.26
C ASN A 489 9.13 -23.10 -23.27
N LEU A 490 7.82 -23.05 -23.53
CA LEU A 490 6.88 -22.25 -22.73
C LEU A 490 6.69 -22.76 -21.30
N GLU A 491 6.91 -24.05 -21.04
CA GLU A 491 6.82 -24.60 -19.69
C GLU A 491 7.93 -24.07 -18.79
N ASN A 492 9.18 -24.06 -19.29
CA ASN A 492 10.31 -23.44 -18.58
C ASN A 492 10.15 -21.92 -18.47
N ASP A 493 9.74 -21.24 -19.54
CA ASP A 493 9.49 -19.79 -19.50
C ASP A 493 8.40 -19.44 -18.47
N TRP A 494 7.31 -20.23 -18.41
CA TRP A 494 6.26 -20.06 -17.41
C TRP A 494 6.76 -20.30 -15.99
N LYS A 495 7.60 -21.31 -15.76
CA LYS A 495 8.20 -21.55 -14.44
C LYS A 495 9.00 -20.34 -13.95
N VAL A 496 9.83 -19.75 -14.82
CA VAL A 496 10.59 -18.53 -14.50
C VAL A 496 9.65 -17.35 -14.23
N LEU A 497 8.62 -17.15 -15.06
CA LEU A 497 7.64 -16.08 -14.83
C LEU A 497 6.88 -16.26 -13.51
N LYS A 498 6.53 -17.50 -13.16
CA LYS A 498 5.85 -17.82 -11.90
C LYS A 498 6.73 -17.48 -10.69
N GLU A 499 8.02 -17.81 -10.73
CA GLU A 499 8.98 -17.39 -9.69
C GLU A 499 9.06 -15.85 -9.59
N ARG A 500 9.05 -15.14 -10.73
CA ARG A 500 9.00 -13.67 -10.72
C ARG A 500 7.72 -13.13 -10.10
N ILE A 501 6.56 -13.71 -10.42
CA ILE A 501 5.27 -13.36 -9.83
C ILE A 501 5.28 -13.59 -8.31
N ASP A 502 5.82 -14.71 -7.86
CA ASP A 502 5.94 -15.04 -6.43
C ASP A 502 6.82 -14.04 -5.66
N MET A 503 7.81 -13.44 -6.35
CA MET A 503 8.71 -12.43 -5.78
C MET A 503 8.11 -11.03 -5.77
N VAL A 504 7.65 -10.52 -6.92
CA VAL A 504 7.28 -9.09 -7.08
C VAL A 504 5.78 -8.86 -7.32
N GLY A 505 5.00 -9.93 -7.37
CA GLY A 505 3.55 -9.93 -7.56
C GLY A 505 3.13 -9.94 -9.04
N PRO A 506 1.81 -10.00 -9.30
CA PRO A 506 1.24 -10.09 -10.64
C PRO A 506 1.26 -8.73 -11.38
N LEU A 507 2.46 -8.20 -11.59
CA LEU A 507 2.71 -6.89 -12.17
C LEU A 507 3.51 -7.04 -13.48
N PRO A 508 2.86 -7.04 -14.65
CA PRO A 508 3.51 -7.31 -15.94
C PRO A 508 4.68 -6.39 -16.24
N ARG A 509 4.64 -5.12 -15.81
CA ARG A 509 5.77 -4.19 -15.96
C ARG A 509 7.09 -4.73 -15.42
N TYR A 510 7.06 -5.58 -14.40
CA TYR A 510 8.25 -6.12 -13.76
C TYR A 510 8.45 -7.60 -14.08
N VAL A 511 7.36 -8.36 -14.15
CA VAL A 511 7.37 -9.80 -14.43
C VAL A 511 7.82 -10.10 -15.87
N LEU A 512 7.26 -9.38 -16.85
CA LEU A 512 7.55 -9.55 -18.28
C LEU A 512 8.75 -8.70 -18.75
N ALA A 513 9.39 -7.94 -17.86
CA ALA A 513 10.52 -7.10 -18.24
C ALA A 513 11.83 -7.89 -18.33
N GLY A 514 12.83 -7.25 -18.95
CA GLY A 514 14.21 -7.75 -18.93
C GLY A 514 14.75 -7.91 -17.50
N GLN A 515 15.75 -8.79 -17.35
CA GLN A 515 16.30 -9.22 -16.07
C GLN A 515 16.69 -8.05 -15.14
N ALA A 516 17.38 -7.04 -15.67
CA ALA A 516 17.82 -5.88 -14.87
C ALA A 516 16.65 -5.08 -14.25
N THR A 517 15.53 -4.97 -14.97
CA THR A 517 14.32 -4.28 -14.46
C THR A 517 13.63 -5.10 -13.38
N PHE A 518 13.58 -6.42 -13.56
CA PHE A 518 13.06 -7.35 -12.55
C PHE A 518 13.92 -7.31 -11.28
N GLU A 519 15.25 -7.45 -11.38
CA GLU A 519 16.17 -7.40 -10.25
C GLU A 519 16.11 -6.08 -9.49
N LYS A 520 16.02 -4.96 -10.24
CA LYS A 520 15.80 -3.66 -9.61
C LYS A 520 14.53 -3.65 -8.77
N ARG A 521 13.44 -4.22 -9.30
CA ARG A 521 12.17 -4.30 -8.56
C ARG A 521 12.29 -5.20 -7.31
N VAL A 522 13.00 -6.31 -7.39
CA VAL A 522 13.29 -7.17 -6.22
C VAL A 522 14.01 -6.36 -5.14
N SER A 523 15.10 -5.65 -5.51
CA SER A 523 15.84 -4.80 -4.58
C SER A 523 14.99 -3.69 -3.96
N GLU A 524 14.08 -3.09 -4.74
CA GLU A 524 13.11 -2.12 -4.25
C GLU A 524 12.15 -2.73 -3.21
N VAL A 525 11.64 -3.95 -3.46
CA VAL A 525 10.76 -4.68 -2.53
C VAL A 525 11.49 -5.02 -1.24
N GLU A 526 12.71 -5.56 -1.32
CA GLU A 526 13.54 -5.87 -0.16
C GLU A 526 13.87 -4.62 0.66
N THR A 527 14.19 -3.52 -0.03
CA THR A 527 14.43 -2.23 0.62
C THR A 527 13.17 -1.73 1.34
N ALA A 528 11.99 -1.84 0.73
CA ALA A 528 10.73 -1.47 1.37
C ALA A 528 10.42 -2.35 2.59
N LEU A 529 10.66 -3.67 2.50
CA LEU A 529 10.53 -4.59 3.64
C LEU A 529 11.50 -4.22 4.78
N ARG A 530 12.73 -3.82 4.45
CA ARG A 530 13.75 -3.41 5.43
C ARG A 530 13.40 -2.08 6.10
N LEU A 531 12.90 -1.11 5.34
CA LEU A 531 12.54 0.22 5.84
C LEU A 531 11.20 0.26 6.59
N MET A 532 10.35 -0.76 6.42
CA MET A 532 9.11 -0.86 7.19
C MET A 532 9.38 -0.88 8.69
N ARG A 533 8.62 -0.06 9.42
CA ARG A 533 8.64 -0.02 10.88
C ARG A 533 8.22 -1.36 11.45
N ASP A 534 8.94 -1.83 12.48
CA ASP A 534 8.61 -3.03 13.24
C ASP A 534 7.44 -2.75 14.23
N GLU A 535 6.35 -2.17 13.74
CA GLU A 535 5.19 -1.75 14.54
C GLU A 535 3.91 -2.42 14.03
N LEU A 536 3.31 -3.28 14.86
CA LEU A 536 2.06 -4.01 14.55
C LEU A 536 0.95 -3.08 14.01
N GLY A 537 0.78 -1.91 14.64
CA GLY A 537 -0.22 -0.92 14.24
C GLY A 537 0.06 -0.23 12.91
N TYR A 538 1.30 -0.23 12.40
CA TYR A 538 1.61 0.23 11.05
C TYR A 538 1.16 -0.80 10.01
N TYR A 539 1.48 -2.09 10.22
CA TYR A 539 1.08 -3.17 9.32
C TYR A 539 -0.44 -3.28 9.18
N MET A 540 -1.18 -3.22 10.30
CA MET A 540 -2.64 -3.27 10.28
C MET A 540 -3.24 -2.08 9.52
N ARG A 541 -2.71 -0.86 9.70
CA ARG A 541 -3.19 0.32 8.95
C ARG A 541 -2.96 0.19 7.45
N VAL A 542 -1.78 -0.28 7.02
CA VAL A 542 -1.45 -0.42 5.60
C VAL A 542 -2.30 -1.52 4.91
N LEU A 543 -2.62 -2.60 5.62
CA LEU A 543 -3.39 -3.71 5.07
C LEU A 543 -4.90 -3.51 5.16
N ASP A 544 -5.41 -2.92 6.26
CA ASP A 544 -6.86 -2.73 6.47
C ASP A 544 -7.40 -1.46 5.81
N ASN A 545 -6.54 -0.48 5.47
CA ASN A 545 -7.00 0.77 4.89
C ASN A 545 -6.97 0.74 3.35
N PRO A 546 -8.13 0.69 2.67
CA PRO A 546 -8.20 0.63 1.21
C PRO A 546 -7.76 1.93 0.52
N HIS A 547 -7.55 3.00 1.28
CA HIS A 547 -7.31 4.36 0.80
C HIS A 547 -6.13 5.03 1.52
N GLU A 548 -5.09 4.29 1.92
CA GLU A 548 -3.84 4.89 2.43
C GLU A 548 -2.63 4.27 1.74
N TRP A 549 -2.33 4.75 0.54
CA TRP A 549 -1.05 4.47 -0.11
C TRP A 549 -0.13 5.66 0.18
N HIS A 550 0.97 5.40 0.90
CA HIS A 550 1.90 6.46 1.29
C HIS A 550 2.69 6.96 0.07
N GLU A 551 2.87 8.29 0.02
CA GLU A 551 3.61 8.98 -1.06
C GLU A 551 5.12 8.70 -1.06
N ASP A 552 5.64 8.07 -0.01
CA ASP A 552 7.05 7.68 0.07
C ASP A 552 7.45 6.58 -0.94
N GLY A 553 6.49 6.11 -1.72
CA GLY A 553 6.70 5.12 -2.78
C GLY A 553 7.00 3.72 -2.23
N THR A 554 6.73 3.44 -0.95
CA THR A 554 6.96 2.11 -0.35
C THR A 554 5.73 1.22 -0.42
N THR A 555 4.53 1.77 -0.25
CA THR A 555 3.28 0.98 -0.17
C THR A 555 3.04 0.14 -1.44
N HIS A 556 3.19 0.72 -2.63
CA HIS A 556 3.00 0.00 -3.90
C HIS A 556 4.02 -1.13 -4.17
N LYS A 557 5.08 -1.25 -3.36
CA LYS A 557 6.03 -2.38 -3.42
C LYS A 557 5.53 -3.58 -2.64
N LEU A 558 4.67 -3.36 -1.66
CA LEU A 558 4.29 -4.36 -0.65
C LEU A 558 2.82 -4.75 -0.73
N VAL A 559 1.96 -3.83 -1.17
CA VAL A 559 0.53 -4.09 -1.35
C VAL A 559 0.06 -3.79 -2.78
N LYS A 560 -0.98 -4.53 -3.17
CA LYS A 560 -1.75 -4.39 -4.40
C LYS A 560 -3.22 -4.14 -4.05
N LEU A 561 -3.92 -3.47 -4.95
CA LEU A 561 -5.37 -3.30 -4.87
C LEU A 561 -6.07 -4.55 -5.38
N VAL A 562 -7.14 -4.95 -4.69
CA VAL A 562 -8.05 -6.02 -5.12
C VAL A 562 -9.48 -5.53 -4.93
N ARG A 563 -10.31 -5.73 -5.95
CA ARG A 563 -11.76 -5.52 -5.88
C ARG A 563 -12.39 -6.69 -5.11
N CYS A 564 -13.14 -6.38 -4.06
CA CYS A 564 -13.83 -7.36 -3.24
C CYS A 564 -15.31 -6.97 -3.14
N GLU A 565 -16.20 -7.95 -3.12
CA GLU A 565 -17.60 -7.71 -2.79
C GLU A 565 -17.81 -7.83 -1.29
N VAL A 566 -18.37 -6.79 -0.67
CA VAL A 566 -18.65 -6.72 0.76
C VAL A 566 -20.10 -6.26 0.93
N LYS A 567 -20.96 -7.15 1.46
CA LYS A 567 -22.39 -6.85 1.70
C LYS A 567 -23.13 -6.34 0.44
N GLY A 568 -22.85 -6.93 -0.72
CA GLY A 568 -23.48 -6.54 -1.99
C GLY A 568 -22.96 -5.22 -2.58
N LYS A 569 -21.83 -4.69 -2.09
CA LYS A 569 -21.14 -3.53 -2.65
C LYS A 569 -19.70 -3.88 -3.00
N PHE A 570 -19.25 -3.46 -4.17
CA PHE A 570 -17.85 -3.58 -4.54
C PHE A 570 -17.02 -2.51 -3.84
N GLU A 571 -16.06 -2.96 -3.05
CA GLU A 571 -15.08 -2.13 -2.35
C GLU A 571 -13.68 -2.52 -2.81
N CYS A 572 -12.75 -1.56 -2.73
CA CYS A 572 -11.34 -1.89 -2.88
C CYS A 572 -10.77 -2.35 -1.54
N ARG A 573 -9.80 -3.28 -1.56
CA ARG A 573 -8.98 -3.64 -0.40
C ARG A 573 -7.52 -3.74 -0.78
N ASN A 574 -6.64 -3.40 0.17
CA ASN A 574 -5.23 -3.70 0.04
C ASN A 574 -4.99 -5.17 0.35
N ARG A 575 -4.26 -5.86 -0.52
CA ARG A 575 -3.70 -7.19 -0.24
C ARG A 575 -2.20 -7.15 -0.46
N VAL A 576 -1.48 -8.07 0.15
CA VAL A 576 -0.05 -8.25 -0.11
C VAL A 576 0.21 -8.49 -1.60
N THR A 577 1.27 -7.88 -2.12
CA THR A 577 1.59 -7.91 -3.56
C THR A 577 2.01 -9.31 -4.03
N SER A 578 2.80 -10.02 -3.23
CA SER A 578 3.43 -11.29 -3.60
C SER A 578 3.53 -12.28 -2.44
N ILE A 579 3.78 -13.55 -2.75
CA ILE A 579 3.97 -14.61 -1.75
C ILE A 579 5.23 -14.33 -0.92
N TYR A 580 6.31 -13.85 -1.54
CA TYR A 580 7.53 -13.46 -0.85
C TYR A 580 7.26 -12.36 0.19
N VAL A 581 6.56 -11.29 -0.21
CA VAL A 581 6.19 -10.20 0.70
C VAL A 581 5.31 -10.71 1.85
N LEU A 582 4.35 -11.60 1.56
CA LEU A 582 3.51 -12.21 2.59
C LEU A 582 4.34 -12.97 3.63
N LYS A 583 5.28 -13.82 3.18
CA LYS A 583 6.16 -14.60 4.07
C LYS A 583 7.03 -13.69 4.93
N GLU A 584 7.63 -12.67 4.33
CA GLU A 584 8.48 -11.71 5.05
C GLU A 584 7.71 -10.84 6.03
N LEU A 585 6.51 -10.39 5.64
CA LEU A 585 5.60 -9.69 6.54
C LEU A 585 5.18 -10.57 7.71
N ALA A 586 4.79 -11.82 7.47
CA ALA A 586 4.43 -12.75 8.53
C ALA A 586 5.60 -13.03 9.49
N ARG A 587 6.84 -13.12 8.97
CA ARG A 587 8.05 -13.25 9.78
C ARG A 587 8.30 -11.99 10.63
N LYS A 588 8.21 -10.81 10.04
CA LYS A 588 8.37 -9.52 10.75
C LYS A 588 7.27 -9.28 11.78
N LEU A 589 6.03 -9.62 11.46
CA LEU A 589 4.90 -9.53 12.37
C LEU A 589 5.11 -10.41 13.60
N ARG A 590 5.54 -11.67 13.39
CA ARG A 590 5.93 -12.57 14.48
C ARG A 590 7.07 -12.00 15.31
N ALA A 591 8.13 -11.48 14.66
CA ALA A 591 9.24 -10.86 15.37
C ALA A 591 8.85 -9.60 16.15
N ALA A 592 7.99 -8.73 15.59
CA ALA A 592 7.48 -7.54 16.25
C ALA A 592 6.59 -7.90 17.43
N HIS A 593 5.71 -8.88 17.28
CA HIS A 593 4.91 -9.42 18.37
C HIS A 593 5.80 -9.98 19.49
N LEU A 594 6.81 -10.79 19.14
CA LEU A 594 7.80 -11.28 20.10
C LEU A 594 8.60 -10.16 20.78
N LYS A 595 8.99 -9.10 20.04
CA LYS A 595 9.69 -7.93 20.61
C LYS A 595 8.80 -7.13 21.55
N VAL A 596 7.54 -6.90 21.18
CA VAL A 596 6.56 -6.22 22.06
C VAL A 596 6.37 -7.04 23.32
N ASN A 597 6.18 -8.36 23.21
CA ASN A 597 6.10 -9.25 24.36
C ASN A 597 7.39 -9.24 25.17
N LEU A 598 8.57 -9.28 24.55
CA LEU A 598 9.86 -9.25 25.23
C LEU A 598 10.15 -7.91 25.93
N ILE A 599 9.86 -6.77 25.30
CA ILE A 599 9.99 -5.43 25.90
C ILE A 599 9.02 -5.30 27.06
N TYR A 600 7.79 -5.73 26.88
CA TYR A 600 6.79 -5.80 27.95
C TYR A 600 7.27 -6.71 29.08
N HIS A 601 7.85 -7.88 28.78
CA HIS A 601 8.48 -8.74 29.77
C HIS A 601 9.68 -8.06 30.45
N ILE A 602 10.55 -7.33 29.75
CA ILE A 602 11.70 -6.66 30.37
C ILE A 602 11.25 -5.54 31.33
N LEU A 603 10.16 -4.84 31.01
CA LEU A 603 9.65 -3.70 31.76
C LEU A 603 8.71 -4.08 32.93
N CYS A 604 8.18 -5.31 32.94
CA CYS A 604 7.24 -5.79 33.96
C CYS A 604 7.92 -6.60 35.07
N GLY A 605 7.40 -6.48 36.31
CA GLY A 605 7.85 -7.31 37.43
C GLY A 605 7.56 -8.80 37.20
N ALA A 606 8.24 -9.70 37.95
CA ALA A 606 8.04 -11.16 37.82
C ALA A 606 6.57 -11.61 37.93
N LEU A 607 5.72 -10.81 38.56
CA LEU A 607 4.30 -11.09 38.81
C LEU A 607 3.41 -10.67 37.63
N GLU A 608 3.66 -9.49 37.08
CA GLU A 608 3.02 -9.02 35.86
C GLU A 608 3.38 -9.92 34.66
N LYS A 609 4.59 -10.51 34.65
CA LYS A 609 4.98 -11.54 33.68
C LYS A 609 4.12 -12.79 33.75
N CYS A 610 3.97 -13.40 34.93
CA CYS A 610 3.15 -14.59 35.11
C CYS A 610 1.69 -14.32 34.74
N ALA A 611 1.18 -13.16 35.14
CA ALA A 611 -0.22 -12.84 35.02
C ALA A 611 -0.64 -12.47 33.58
N CYS A 612 0.26 -11.88 32.78
CA CYS A 612 0.05 -11.68 31.34
C CYS A 612 0.22 -12.96 30.53
N LEU A 613 1.20 -13.81 30.85
CA LEU A 613 1.32 -15.14 30.24
C LEU A 613 0.09 -16.00 30.53
N LEU A 614 -0.54 -15.85 31.69
CA LEU A 614 -1.76 -16.54 32.07
C LEU A 614 -3.02 -16.01 31.38
N GLU A 615 -3.11 -14.72 31.06
CA GLU A 615 -4.19 -14.21 30.20
C GLU A 615 -4.06 -14.72 28.76
N GLU A 616 -2.83 -14.81 28.24
CA GLU A 616 -2.55 -15.30 26.88
C GLU A 616 -2.63 -16.82 26.72
N LEU A 617 -2.24 -17.60 27.75
CA LEU A 617 -2.14 -19.08 27.76
C LEU A 617 -3.23 -19.75 28.63
N SER A 618 -4.26 -19.02 29.03
CA SER A 618 -5.25 -19.43 30.05
C SER A 618 -5.93 -20.79 29.83
N LEU A 619 -6.18 -21.18 28.58
CA LEU A 619 -6.71 -22.51 28.26
C LEU A 619 -5.59 -23.53 28.04
N ASP A 620 -4.47 -23.09 27.47
CA ASP A 620 -3.31 -23.94 27.18
C ASP A 620 -2.65 -24.45 28.48
N ILE A 621 -2.84 -23.78 29.62
CA ILE A 621 -2.38 -24.28 30.92
C ILE A 621 -2.96 -25.66 31.25
N PHE A 622 -4.17 -25.98 30.77
CA PHE A 622 -4.80 -27.28 31.02
C PHE A 622 -4.17 -28.41 30.20
N THR A 623 -3.37 -28.10 29.17
CA THR A 623 -2.63 -29.13 28.40
C THR A 623 -1.35 -29.58 29.11
N LEU A 624 -0.96 -28.92 30.20
CA LEU A 624 0.22 -29.26 31.00
C LEU A 624 -0.19 -30.02 32.25
N ARG A 625 0.33 -31.25 32.42
CA ARG A 625 -0.06 -32.13 33.52
C ARG A 625 0.32 -31.54 34.87
N GLU A 626 1.54 -31.04 34.99
CA GLU A 626 2.10 -30.41 36.19
C GLU A 626 1.26 -29.20 36.61
N ALA A 627 0.74 -28.47 35.62
CA ALA A 627 -0.13 -27.33 35.83
C ALA A 627 -1.48 -27.73 36.39
N VAL A 628 -2.14 -28.71 35.76
CA VAL A 628 -3.42 -29.24 36.25
C VAL A 628 -3.26 -29.84 37.65
N ASP A 629 -2.18 -30.59 37.91
CA ASP A 629 -1.87 -31.13 39.23
C ASP A 629 -1.67 -30.05 40.30
N THR A 630 -1.13 -28.90 39.93
CA THR A 630 -0.93 -27.75 40.82
C THR A 630 -2.25 -27.01 41.05
N LEU A 631 -2.95 -26.63 39.97
CA LEU A 631 -4.23 -25.90 40.04
C LEU A 631 -5.25 -26.61 40.93
N VAL A 632 -5.36 -27.92 40.78
CA VAL A 632 -6.29 -28.77 41.54
C VAL A 632 -6.09 -28.70 43.05
N LYS A 633 -4.85 -28.49 43.54
CA LYS A 633 -4.59 -28.33 44.98
C LYS A 633 -5.19 -27.04 45.55
N HIS A 634 -5.42 -26.04 44.68
CA HIS A 634 -5.84 -24.70 45.04
C HIS A 634 -7.24 -24.35 44.55
N LEU A 635 -7.96 -25.30 43.94
CA LEU A 635 -9.36 -25.09 43.55
C LEU A 635 -10.24 -24.99 44.79
N GLU A 636 -10.91 -23.85 44.94
CA GLU A 636 -11.91 -23.63 45.97
C GLU A 636 -13.31 -23.81 45.39
N HIS A 637 -14.09 -24.75 45.94
CA HIS A 637 -15.49 -24.93 45.58
C HIS A 637 -16.34 -23.76 46.12
N LEU A 638 -17.24 -23.25 45.28
CA LEU A 638 -18.18 -22.18 45.59
C LEU A 638 -19.59 -22.79 45.79
N PRO A 639 -19.94 -23.23 47.02
CA PRO A 639 -21.14 -24.01 47.28
C PRO A 639 -22.43 -23.20 47.11
N ARG A 640 -23.52 -23.89 46.78
CA ARG A 640 -24.87 -23.33 46.79
C ARG A 640 -25.45 -23.40 48.21
N GLY A 641 -25.55 -22.26 48.90
CA GLY A 641 -26.10 -22.22 50.25
C GLY A 641 -25.29 -23.10 51.22
N ASN A 642 -25.94 -24.10 51.82
CA ASN A 642 -25.32 -25.04 52.76
C ASN A 642 -24.86 -26.36 52.10
N GLU A 643 -24.68 -26.37 50.78
CA GLU A 643 -24.16 -27.53 50.04
C GLU A 643 -22.79 -27.96 50.57
N ALA A 644 -22.59 -29.28 50.69
CA ALA A 644 -21.30 -29.84 51.08
C ALA A 644 -20.21 -29.47 50.06
N LYS A 645 -18.97 -29.30 50.53
CA LYS A 645 -17.84 -29.08 49.63
C LYS A 645 -17.70 -30.29 48.70
N ARG A 646 -17.58 -30.00 47.40
CA ARG A 646 -17.40 -31.00 46.34
C ARG A 646 -16.02 -30.81 45.72
N GLU A 647 -15.36 -31.92 45.39
CA GLU A 647 -14.11 -31.90 44.62
C GLU A 647 -14.40 -31.87 43.11
N SER A 648 -13.56 -31.14 42.36
CA SER A 648 -13.64 -31.08 40.91
C SER A 648 -13.31 -32.44 40.28
N VAL A 649 -13.87 -32.73 39.11
CA VAL A 649 -13.46 -33.88 38.28
C VAL A 649 -11.96 -33.88 38.00
N LEU A 650 -11.32 -32.70 37.98
CA LEU A 650 -9.88 -32.55 37.80
C LEU A 650 -9.05 -33.08 38.99
N CYS A 651 -9.66 -33.36 40.15
CA CYS A 651 -8.98 -34.05 41.27
C CYS A 651 -8.66 -35.52 40.95
N GLN A 652 -9.35 -36.12 39.99
CA GLN A 652 -9.21 -37.54 39.66
C GLN A 652 -8.01 -37.78 38.73
N ARG A 653 -6.83 -38.09 39.29
CA ARG A 653 -5.59 -38.16 38.51
C ARG A 653 -5.63 -39.07 37.26
N GLY A 654 -6.41 -40.14 37.30
CA GLY A 654 -6.58 -41.09 36.20
C GLY A 654 -7.71 -40.77 35.20
N ALA A 655 -8.43 -39.65 35.36
CA ALA A 655 -9.55 -39.32 34.50
C ALA A 655 -9.10 -39.05 33.06
N ASN A 656 -9.79 -39.67 32.10
CA ASN A 656 -9.52 -39.50 30.68
C ASN A 656 -9.89 -38.08 30.24
N GLY A 657 -9.00 -37.43 29.49
CA GLY A 657 -9.17 -36.04 29.07
C GLY A 657 -8.98 -34.98 30.16
N ARG A 658 -8.57 -35.35 31.37
CA ARG A 658 -8.20 -34.42 32.46
C ARG A 658 -7.15 -33.40 32.04
N VAL A 659 -6.18 -33.85 31.23
CA VAL A 659 -5.14 -33.02 30.61
C VAL A 659 -5.37 -33.12 29.11
N PRO A 660 -6.05 -32.14 28.48
CA PRO A 660 -6.29 -32.18 27.06
C PRO A 660 -5.01 -32.16 26.23
N THR A 661 -5.01 -32.85 25.09
CA THR A 661 -3.84 -32.96 24.20
C THR A 661 -4.05 -32.32 22.84
N ALA A 662 -5.25 -31.82 22.58
CA ALA A 662 -5.63 -31.20 21.32
C ALA A 662 -6.45 -29.93 21.57
N LEU A 663 -6.29 -28.94 20.68
CA LEU A 663 -7.05 -27.69 20.65
C LEU A 663 -7.92 -27.67 19.39
N SER A 664 -9.17 -27.23 19.52
CA SER A 664 -10.09 -26.96 18.42
C SER A 664 -10.70 -25.58 18.61
N GLU A 665 -10.42 -24.71 17.65
CA GLU A 665 -11.03 -23.39 17.58
C GLU A 665 -12.32 -23.46 16.76
N PHE A 666 -13.36 -22.74 17.17
CA PHE A 666 -14.66 -22.79 16.52
C PHE A 666 -15.39 -21.43 16.49
N ALA A 667 -16.14 -21.19 15.41
CA ALA A 667 -17.00 -20.03 15.21
C ALA A 667 -18.46 -20.48 14.98
N SER A 668 -19.42 -19.55 15.01
CA SER A 668 -20.86 -19.85 14.91
C SER A 668 -21.28 -20.41 13.57
N ASP A 669 -20.49 -20.15 12.54
CA ASP A 669 -20.63 -20.58 11.14
C ASP A 669 -19.75 -21.80 10.81
N SER A 670 -19.01 -22.35 11.78
CA SER A 670 -18.22 -23.56 11.56
C SER A 670 -19.12 -24.79 11.36
N PRO A 671 -18.70 -25.77 10.53
CA PRO A 671 -19.42 -27.03 10.40
C PRO A 671 -19.64 -27.70 11.75
N ARG A 672 -20.79 -28.37 11.91
CA ARG A 672 -21.09 -29.13 13.13
C ARG A 672 -20.01 -30.17 13.38
N GLN A 673 -19.60 -30.28 14.64
CA GLN A 673 -18.54 -31.21 15.05
C GLN A 673 -18.95 -32.03 16.28
N LYS A 674 -18.37 -33.23 16.39
CA LYS A 674 -18.54 -34.08 17.58
C LYS A 674 -17.73 -33.54 18.75
N LEU A 675 -18.32 -33.65 19.93
CA LEU A 675 -17.64 -33.31 21.18
C LEU A 675 -16.76 -34.48 21.64
N VAL A 676 -15.45 -34.26 21.72
CA VAL A 676 -14.43 -35.27 22.00
C VAL A 676 -13.80 -35.04 23.37
N THR A 677 -13.65 -36.11 24.15
CA THR A 677 -12.98 -36.11 25.45
C THR A 677 -11.47 -35.81 25.29
N GLY A 678 -10.93 -34.95 26.16
CA GLY A 678 -9.50 -34.58 26.11
C GLY A 678 -9.11 -33.58 25.02
N ARG A 679 -10.08 -32.82 24.50
CA ARG A 679 -9.86 -31.72 23.55
C ARG A 679 -10.36 -30.40 24.14
N ILE A 680 -9.55 -29.34 24.03
CA ILE A 680 -9.95 -27.97 24.36
C ILE A 680 -10.71 -27.39 23.19
N TYR A 681 -11.84 -26.79 23.49
CA TYR A 681 -12.68 -26.05 22.56
C TYR A 681 -12.62 -24.57 22.91
N LYS A 682 -12.09 -23.78 21.98
CA LYS A 682 -11.90 -22.34 22.14
C LYS A 682 -12.76 -21.57 21.12
N PRO A 683 -13.70 -20.72 21.57
CA PRO A 683 -14.48 -19.89 20.68
C PRO A 683 -13.60 -18.78 20.06
N LEU A 684 -13.74 -18.55 18.76
CA LEU A 684 -13.07 -17.44 18.07
C LEU A 684 -13.74 -16.07 18.35
N ALA A 685 -14.97 -16.09 18.91
CA ALA A 685 -15.72 -14.88 19.22
C ALA A 685 -15.16 -14.17 20.46
N THR A 686 -14.74 -12.90 20.30
CA THR A 686 -14.16 -12.07 21.36
C THR A 686 -15.12 -11.70 22.50
N ASN A 687 -16.42 -11.97 22.36
CA ASN A 687 -17.42 -11.81 23.42
C ASN A 687 -18.29 -13.08 23.50
N PHE A 688 -17.66 -14.25 23.44
CA PHE A 688 -18.38 -15.50 23.55
C PHE A 688 -19.17 -15.55 24.87
N PRO A 689 -20.45 -15.97 24.85
CA PRO A 689 -21.24 -16.00 26.06
C PRO A 689 -20.65 -16.96 27.09
N LEU A 690 -20.67 -16.54 28.36
CA LEU A 690 -20.41 -17.34 29.55
C LEU A 690 -18.94 -17.70 29.85
N VAL A 691 -18.13 -18.10 28.88
CA VAL A 691 -16.82 -18.74 29.11
C VAL A 691 -15.76 -18.33 28.08
N ASP A 692 -14.48 -18.51 28.39
CA ASP A 692 -13.38 -18.27 27.45
C ASP A 692 -12.99 -19.54 26.68
N GLY A 693 -13.34 -20.72 27.20
CA GLY A 693 -13.20 -22.02 26.54
C GLY A 693 -13.62 -23.17 27.47
N PHE A 694 -13.60 -24.39 26.97
CA PHE A 694 -13.99 -25.57 27.75
C PHE A 694 -13.41 -26.88 27.19
N PHE A 695 -13.49 -27.96 27.96
CA PHE A 695 -13.12 -29.31 27.53
C PHE A 695 -13.92 -30.38 28.27
N VAL A 696 -13.87 -31.62 27.78
CA VAL A 696 -14.59 -32.76 28.38
C VAL A 696 -13.62 -33.70 29.08
N VAL A 697 -13.98 -34.07 30.31
CA VAL A 697 -13.26 -35.02 31.17
C VAL A 697 -14.16 -36.20 31.49
N GLU A 698 -13.63 -37.41 31.38
CA GLU A 698 -14.29 -38.67 31.72
C GLU A 698 -13.60 -39.26 32.95
N GLY A 699 -14.21 -39.01 34.11
CA GLY A 699 -13.78 -39.53 35.40
C GLY A 699 -14.57 -40.76 35.84
N VAL A 700 -14.50 -41.08 37.14
CA VAL A 700 -15.35 -42.08 37.78
C VAL A 700 -16.78 -41.53 37.83
N GLY A 701 -17.65 -41.99 36.93
CA GLY A 701 -19.04 -41.57 36.80
C GLY A 701 -19.39 -41.01 35.42
N LEU A 702 -20.25 -39.99 35.37
CA LEU A 702 -20.65 -39.34 34.12
C LEU A 702 -19.53 -38.43 33.56
N LYS A 703 -19.54 -38.23 32.24
CA LYS A 703 -18.67 -37.26 31.58
C LYS A 703 -18.99 -35.85 32.07
N THR A 704 -17.93 -35.07 32.31
CA THR A 704 -18.02 -33.71 32.85
C THR A 704 -17.52 -32.71 31.82
N ILE A 705 -18.29 -31.66 31.56
CA ILE A 705 -17.86 -30.48 30.80
C ILE A 705 -17.24 -29.49 31.79
N VAL A 706 -15.95 -29.23 31.61
CA VAL A 706 -15.18 -28.26 32.40
C VAL A 706 -15.11 -26.96 31.61
N LEU A 707 -15.86 -25.98 32.07
CA LEU A 707 -15.90 -24.62 31.57
C LEU A 707 -14.82 -23.78 32.26
N VAL A 708 -14.14 -22.93 31.49
CA VAL A 708 -13.08 -22.05 32.01
C VAL A 708 -13.44 -20.60 31.72
N GLN A 709 -13.41 -19.77 32.76
CA GLN A 709 -13.60 -18.33 32.66
C GLN A 709 -12.47 -17.59 33.36
N VAL A 710 -11.75 -16.76 32.61
CA VAL A 710 -10.64 -15.95 33.09
C VAL A 710 -11.17 -14.57 33.47
N THR A 711 -10.86 -14.11 34.67
CA THR A 711 -11.38 -12.81 35.11
C THR A 711 -10.48 -12.08 36.10
N LYS A 712 -10.49 -10.75 36.00
CA LYS A 712 -9.92 -9.82 37.00
C LYS A 712 -10.99 -9.28 37.96
N ALA A 713 -12.27 -9.60 37.71
CA ALA A 713 -13.37 -9.09 38.50
C ALA A 713 -13.46 -9.84 39.84
N LYS A 714 -13.82 -9.10 40.90
CA LYS A 714 -14.08 -9.68 42.24
C LYS A 714 -15.32 -10.59 42.27
N GLU A 715 -16.24 -10.40 41.32
CA GLU A 715 -17.50 -11.11 41.15
C GLU A 715 -17.84 -11.12 39.65
N HIS A 716 -18.46 -12.20 39.19
CA HIS A 716 -18.82 -12.43 37.80
C HIS A 716 -20.24 -13.02 37.67
N HIS A 717 -21.22 -12.31 38.22
CA HIS A 717 -22.64 -12.66 38.06
C HIS A 717 -23.04 -12.65 36.58
N THR A 718 -23.89 -13.61 36.20
CA THR A 718 -24.37 -13.73 34.82
C THR A 718 -25.86 -13.43 34.73
N LYS A 719 -26.37 -13.36 33.50
CA LYS A 719 -27.78 -13.16 33.19
C LYS A 719 -28.32 -14.40 32.51
N LYS A 720 -29.61 -14.68 32.69
CA LYS A 720 -30.31 -15.75 31.97
C LYS A 720 -30.07 -15.69 30.46
N THR A 721 -30.15 -14.49 29.87
CA THR A 721 -29.93 -14.27 28.43
C THR A 721 -28.53 -14.70 27.96
N THR A 722 -27.52 -14.61 28.83
CA THR A 722 -26.15 -15.03 28.50
C THR A 722 -26.02 -16.56 28.52
N VAL A 723 -26.67 -17.22 29.49
CA VAL A 723 -26.74 -18.70 29.53
C VAL A 723 -27.52 -19.25 28.34
N ASN A 724 -28.64 -18.62 27.99
CA ASN A 724 -29.43 -18.96 26.82
C ASN A 724 -28.62 -18.83 25.51
N ALA A 725 -27.94 -17.68 25.33
CA ALA A 725 -27.09 -17.45 24.17
C ALA A 725 -25.94 -18.47 24.07
N PHE A 726 -25.36 -18.89 25.20
CA PHE A 726 -24.37 -19.96 25.23
C PHE A 726 -24.98 -21.27 24.71
N ARG A 727 -26.12 -21.71 25.26
CA ARG A 727 -26.78 -22.97 24.86
C ARG A 727 -27.16 -22.99 23.38
N GLU A 728 -27.75 -21.91 22.86
CA GLU A 728 -28.10 -21.81 21.45
C GLU A 728 -26.88 -21.90 20.54
N TYR A 729 -25.78 -21.24 20.93
CA TYR A 729 -24.54 -21.28 20.17
C TYR A 729 -23.95 -22.69 20.14
N MET A 730 -23.93 -23.36 21.30
CA MET A 730 -23.41 -24.72 21.41
C MET A 730 -24.24 -25.73 20.58
N GLY A 731 -25.56 -25.61 20.55
CA GLY A 731 -26.44 -26.44 19.70
C GLY A 731 -26.29 -26.20 18.20
N LYS A 732 -25.74 -25.04 17.78
CA LYS A 732 -25.38 -24.79 16.38
C LYS A 732 -24.10 -25.51 15.98
N VAL A 733 -23.11 -25.55 16.88
CA VAL A 733 -21.74 -26.01 16.60
C VAL A 733 -21.52 -27.48 16.91
N PHE A 734 -22.20 -28.05 17.91
CA PHE A 734 -21.95 -29.42 18.35
C PHE A 734 -23.10 -30.36 17.99
N GLU A 735 -22.73 -31.52 17.46
CA GLU A 735 -23.67 -32.61 17.20
C GLU A 735 -24.25 -33.14 18.52
N ASP A 736 -25.54 -33.49 18.51
CA ASP A 736 -26.24 -34.12 19.64
C ASP A 736 -26.22 -33.33 20.96
N TRP A 737 -26.07 -32.00 20.87
CA TRP A 737 -25.88 -31.12 22.03
C TRP A 737 -26.99 -31.22 23.08
N GLU A 738 -28.26 -31.35 22.67
CA GLU A 738 -29.39 -31.45 23.62
C GLU A 738 -29.32 -32.67 24.53
N ASN A 739 -28.79 -33.79 24.01
CA ASN A 739 -28.59 -35.01 24.79
C ASN A 739 -27.35 -34.88 25.68
N ILE A 740 -26.27 -34.32 25.15
CA ILE A 740 -25.03 -34.05 25.91
C ILE A 740 -25.33 -33.13 27.11
N GLU A 741 -26.08 -32.06 26.91
CA GLU A 741 -26.39 -31.08 27.96
C GLU A 741 -27.14 -31.69 29.15
N LYS A 742 -28.01 -32.66 28.87
CA LYS A 742 -28.78 -33.37 29.89
C LYS A 742 -27.94 -34.45 30.57
N ALA A 743 -27.19 -35.22 29.80
CA ALA A 743 -26.47 -36.41 30.27
C ALA A 743 -25.17 -36.10 31.02
N TYR A 744 -24.51 -34.97 30.74
CA TYR A 744 -23.20 -34.65 31.30
C TYR A 744 -23.33 -33.82 32.59
N THR A 745 -22.32 -33.93 33.44
CA THR A 745 -22.12 -33.03 34.59
C THR A 745 -21.35 -31.79 34.16
N TRP A 746 -21.47 -30.70 34.92
CA TRP A 746 -20.94 -29.41 34.53
C TRP A 746 -20.14 -28.76 35.65
N GLU A 747 -18.95 -28.28 35.31
CA GLU A 747 -18.09 -27.51 36.20
C GLU A 747 -17.70 -26.20 35.52
N LEU A 748 -17.63 -25.11 36.29
CA LEU A 748 -17.13 -23.82 35.84
C LEU A 748 -16.01 -23.37 36.76
N ILE A 749 -14.83 -23.15 36.20
CA ILE A 749 -13.64 -22.74 36.92
C ILE A 749 -13.36 -21.27 36.57
N TYR A 750 -13.43 -20.43 37.60
CA TYR A 750 -12.96 -19.04 37.54
C TYR A 750 -11.45 -19.03 37.78
N VAL A 751 -10.69 -18.63 36.77
CA VAL A 751 -9.24 -18.45 36.85
C VAL A 751 -8.97 -16.96 37.03
N GLN A 752 -8.58 -16.59 38.25
CA GLN A 752 -8.36 -15.19 38.62
C GLN A 752 -6.88 -14.80 38.61
N HIS A 753 -6.63 -13.60 38.10
CA HIS A 753 -5.31 -12.96 38.07
C HIS A 753 -4.76 -12.72 39.49
N VAL A 754 -3.42 -12.70 39.65
CA VAL A 754 -2.71 -12.56 40.95
C VAL A 754 -3.19 -11.37 41.79
N ASP A 755 -3.47 -10.24 41.13
CA ASP A 755 -3.94 -9.01 41.79
C ASP A 755 -5.46 -8.95 42.00
N SER A 756 -6.19 -10.02 41.68
CA SER A 756 -7.65 -10.05 41.84
C SER A 756 -8.04 -10.34 43.27
N THR A 757 -9.13 -9.73 43.71
CA THR A 757 -9.81 -10.19 44.94
C THR A 757 -10.48 -11.53 44.65
N ALA A 758 -10.11 -12.56 45.41
CA ALA A 758 -10.66 -13.90 45.30
C ALA A 758 -12.19 -13.90 45.27
N ILE A 759 -12.81 -14.61 44.31
CA ILE A 759 -14.25 -14.87 44.32
C ILE A 759 -14.56 -15.82 45.47
N LYS A 760 -15.21 -15.32 46.52
CA LYS A 760 -15.50 -16.14 47.73
C LYS A 760 -16.90 -16.75 47.76
N LYS A 761 -17.76 -16.37 46.82
CA LYS A 761 -19.17 -16.75 46.79
C LYS A 761 -19.55 -17.27 45.40
N ARG A 762 -20.52 -18.17 45.37
CA ARG A 762 -21.14 -18.64 44.13
C ARG A 762 -21.69 -17.46 43.32
N GLN A 763 -21.48 -17.50 42.02
CA GLN A 763 -21.94 -16.47 41.09
C GLN A 763 -23.40 -16.71 40.72
N ASN A 764 -24.21 -15.67 40.88
CA ASN A 764 -25.64 -15.72 40.64
C ASN A 764 -25.97 -15.55 39.15
N CYS A 765 -27.06 -16.15 38.72
CA CYS A 765 -27.71 -15.88 37.44
C CYS A 765 -29.04 -15.19 37.70
N SER A 766 -29.22 -13.97 37.18
CA SER A 766 -30.45 -13.18 37.38
C SER A 766 -31.43 -13.34 36.22
N SER A 767 -32.74 -13.41 36.52
CA SER A 767 -33.84 -13.31 35.54
C SER A 767 -34.46 -11.91 35.59
N SER A 768 -34.97 -11.42 34.45
CA SER A 768 -35.75 -10.17 34.36
C SER A 768 -37.25 -10.44 34.28
N GLY A 769 -37.74 -11.45 35.02
CA GLY A 769 -39.14 -11.85 35.05
C GLY A 769 -39.30 -13.23 35.70
N ASP A 770 -40.28 -13.36 36.60
CA ASP A 770 -40.60 -14.60 37.31
C ASP A 770 -41.25 -15.61 36.38
N ALA A 771 -40.53 -16.67 36.05
CA ALA A 771 -41.10 -17.89 35.48
C ALA A 771 -40.50 -19.09 36.20
N ALA A 772 -41.31 -19.75 37.02
CA ALA A 772 -41.00 -21.09 37.52
C ALA A 772 -40.88 -22.04 36.32
N ASN A 773 -39.87 -22.93 36.32
CA ASN A 773 -39.48 -23.85 35.23
C ASN A 773 -38.64 -23.25 34.09
N ASP A 774 -37.75 -22.31 34.41
CA ASP A 774 -36.79 -21.78 33.45
C ASP A 774 -35.58 -22.71 33.25
N THR A 775 -35.49 -23.35 32.08
CA THR A 775 -34.42 -24.31 31.76
C THR A 775 -33.01 -23.70 31.74
N ASP A 776 -32.88 -22.40 31.46
CA ASP A 776 -31.58 -21.72 31.45
C ASP A 776 -31.05 -21.52 32.87
N LEU A 777 -31.93 -21.13 33.80
CA LEU A 777 -31.60 -21.03 35.23
C LEU A 777 -31.33 -22.41 35.83
N ALA A 778 -32.11 -23.42 35.42
CA ALA A 778 -31.90 -24.80 35.84
C ALA A 778 -30.53 -25.34 35.41
N LEU A 779 -30.06 -25.01 34.19
CA LEU A 779 -28.71 -25.36 33.76
C LEU A 779 -27.66 -24.67 34.65
N TRP A 780 -27.76 -23.36 34.84
CA TRP A 780 -26.81 -22.61 35.69
C TRP A 780 -26.74 -23.15 37.12
N ASP A 781 -27.89 -23.54 37.67
CA ASP A 781 -28.01 -24.14 38.99
C ASP A 781 -27.34 -25.52 39.10
N ARG A 782 -27.25 -26.27 38.00
CA ARG A 782 -26.55 -27.58 37.92
C ARG A 782 -25.03 -27.45 37.78
N ILE A 783 -24.50 -26.27 37.42
CA ILE A 783 -23.06 -26.07 37.24
C ILE A 783 -22.38 -25.95 38.61
N HIS A 784 -21.45 -26.85 38.92
CA HIS A 784 -20.58 -26.68 40.08
C HIS A 784 -19.53 -25.61 39.80
N GLN A 785 -19.36 -24.66 40.70
CA GLN A 785 -18.48 -23.52 40.48
C GLN A 785 -17.25 -23.63 41.36
N TYR A 786 -16.09 -23.37 40.76
CA TYR A 786 -14.80 -23.40 41.42
C TYR A 786 -14.03 -22.13 41.09
N GLN A 787 -13.11 -21.80 41.95
CA GLN A 787 -12.31 -20.59 41.88
C GLN A 787 -10.85 -20.96 42.14
N VAL A 788 -9.94 -20.34 41.42
CA VAL A 788 -8.51 -20.35 41.73
C VAL A 788 -7.93 -18.96 41.44
N THR A 789 -7.27 -18.37 42.43
CA THR A 789 -6.48 -17.16 42.24
C THR A 789 -5.03 -17.55 42.08
N LEU A 790 -4.43 -17.21 40.95
CA LEU A 790 -3.05 -17.56 40.62
C LEU A 790 -2.11 -16.60 41.36
N ASN A 791 -1.82 -16.92 42.63
CA ASN A 791 -0.98 -16.10 43.49
C ASN A 791 0.52 -16.45 43.37
N ARG A 792 1.37 -15.72 44.10
CA ARG A 792 2.83 -15.95 44.16
C ARG A 792 3.21 -17.39 44.48
N ASP A 793 2.47 -18.02 45.39
CA ASP A 793 2.81 -19.34 45.91
C ASP A 793 2.54 -20.40 44.85
N ILE A 794 1.38 -20.33 44.18
CA ILE A 794 1.04 -21.17 43.03
C ILE A 794 2.04 -20.97 41.88
N ALA A 795 2.36 -19.72 41.54
CA ALA A 795 3.36 -19.38 40.52
C ALA A 795 4.77 -19.92 40.85
N SER A 796 5.13 -20.01 42.12
CA SER A 796 6.43 -20.55 42.55
C SER A 796 6.52 -22.07 42.42
N GLU A 797 5.41 -22.81 42.60
CA GLU A 797 5.35 -24.25 42.35
C GLU A 797 5.57 -24.60 40.87
N PHE A 798 5.15 -23.70 39.95
CA PHE A 798 5.41 -23.85 38.51
C PHE A 798 6.90 -23.70 38.14
N ILE A 799 7.66 -22.90 38.89
CA ILE A 799 9.04 -22.52 38.55
C ILE A 799 10.06 -23.46 39.21
N ASN A 800 9.75 -24.00 40.40
CA ASN A 800 10.63 -24.88 41.15
C ASN A 800 9.96 -26.24 41.40
N PRO A 801 10.09 -27.21 40.48
CA PRO A 801 9.63 -28.57 40.73
C PRO A 801 10.51 -29.17 41.83
N SER A 802 9.95 -29.29 43.04
CA SER A 802 10.67 -29.85 44.18
C SER A 802 10.90 -31.35 43.95
N GLY A 803 12.11 -31.68 43.49
CA GLY A 803 12.54 -33.05 43.20
C GLY A 803 14.07 -33.20 43.24
N GLY A 804 14.75 -32.47 44.12
CA GLY A 804 16.14 -32.70 44.47
C GLY A 804 16.21 -33.25 45.89
N THR A 805 16.30 -34.57 46.00
CA THR A 805 16.50 -35.30 47.25
C THR A 805 17.74 -34.77 47.96
N ARG A 806 17.57 -34.14 49.13
CA ARG A 806 18.66 -34.04 50.11
C ARG A 806 18.93 -35.44 50.64
N MET A 807 20.00 -36.07 50.18
CA MET A 807 20.74 -37.05 50.97
C MET A 807 22.15 -36.51 51.21
N ALA A 808 22.66 -36.87 52.39
CA ALA A 808 23.92 -36.44 52.99
C ALA A 808 25.16 -36.62 52.09
#